data_AF-V6ARK5-F1
#
_entry.id   AF-V6ARK5-F1
#
_cell.length_a   1.000
_cell.length_b   1.000
_cell.length_c   1.000
_cell.angle_alpha   90.00
_cell.angle_beta   90.00
_cell.angle_gamma   90.00
#
_symmetry.space_group_name_H-M   'P 1'
#
loop_
_entity.id
_entity.type
_entity.pdbx_description
1 polymer ?
#
loop_
_entity_poly.entity_id
_entity_poly.type
_entity_poly.pdbx_seq_one_letter_code
_entity_poly.pdbx_strand_id
1 'polypeptide(L)'
;MSSPYLIAAIGFSALVALSMISFISDVFTNNALLAQDAMIIQTQKHHESLEMKVLENILSIQNKGINPSTLKEIRIFDDRASMLATKPFSEPGLRIAPLEKFSYAPEELSVSDFESKTIVGITELGNMFTASLDKLLATEDDSTSMINGMGIASRIIHANYQGKLIYGYGVSGVSSSLKPYNIITNPADFAAQILDSDPKTILTIPKFSTEYSYVPSQNALQQSGAIRPNVLSYSQSRTVGGTGIAVQGQEGITFSGTGTVIVKLNDFGGQLLLFETNVPANAQLRLEEFNENDLMNIPYNTSYGWSVWSSPYSSIHPSGHVHGGCGAPYTVSHTLSLQPNKAVSTQYNVKRINGASSYTPTVSTSTSGQLRIQSISETVNVGYCNYGLLCGDSSCTWGWTEYNYPNTSPPHIPIPGTVHVFDQSPANTLHLIFGPNYQSTYTFPAGKQMYLIAKPNGNAFTIKATAFDLKTTPYLKITGLPENVPYEIIKDGFASASGMAQSDGTVTLLLEDINISGTNQGGIMYLYPASIKYRGAFSMVVFDNLNQMTLHVPSQENIAYVAHAYVQIPIIGNVTIGDMHLDGMPLSYLNGDYSSGERIRVPVIPGYQKINMKINGIAASITISEVLGSTGLKAITPSTSTITRYDGDGIVSSISATTGTVAYVISTADGTITTSITATISGSSRIENSAYFTAPPPIPPAPPPTDPLRAYVDIYRNGKFVSQKQIYFNANPLVTNTGTVSGSSSTVIATYTYPQTVINGVLTTGAFAGDMIEFYVYANTQADGPIPPIPSGHTLTSHAGKGHATATIHGGSILSS
;
A
#
# COMPACT_ATOMS: atom_id res chain seq x y z
N MET A 1 -18.45 -9.99 -66.05
CA MET A 1 -17.75 -11.29 -66.21
C MET A 1 -17.01 -11.59 -64.90
N SER A 2 -16.77 -12.86 -64.62
CA SER A 2 -16.50 -13.41 -63.28
C SER A 2 -15.02 -13.42 -62.85
N SER A 3 -14.85 -13.47 -61.52
CA SER A 3 -13.71 -14.01 -60.72
C SER A 3 -12.95 -15.20 -61.37
N PRO A 4 -11.70 -15.56 -60.95
CA PRO A 4 -11.28 -15.59 -59.53
C PRO A 4 -9.79 -15.37 -59.16
N TYR A 5 -9.51 -14.59 -58.11
CA TYR A 5 -8.28 -14.70 -57.28
C TYR A 5 -8.51 -14.23 -55.84
N LEU A 6 -9.39 -14.89 -55.06
CA LEU A 6 -9.56 -14.57 -53.63
C LEU A 6 -10.12 -15.70 -52.74
N ILE A 7 -9.71 -16.96 -52.92
CA ILE A 7 -10.16 -18.10 -52.05
C ILE A 7 -9.01 -18.91 -51.43
N ALA A 8 -7.76 -18.78 -51.91
CA ALA A 8 -6.65 -19.62 -51.42
C ALA A 8 -6.07 -19.25 -50.03
N ALA A 9 -6.22 -18.00 -49.57
CA ALA A 9 -5.50 -17.50 -48.40
C ALA A 9 -6.14 -17.81 -47.04
N ILE A 10 -7.42 -18.17 -46.99
CA ILE A 10 -8.17 -18.40 -45.73
C ILE A 10 -8.10 -19.89 -45.30
N GLY A 11 -7.84 -20.81 -46.23
CA GLY A 11 -7.76 -22.25 -45.93
C GLY A 11 -6.51 -22.68 -45.15
N PHE A 12 -5.37 -22.01 -45.35
CA PHE A 12 -4.09 -22.42 -44.73
C PHE A 12 -3.96 -21.98 -43.26
N SER A 13 -4.44 -20.79 -42.90
CA SER A 13 -4.36 -20.27 -41.52
C SER A 13 -5.27 -21.05 -40.56
N ALA A 14 -6.46 -21.47 -41.01
CA ALA A 14 -7.35 -22.32 -40.23
C ALA A 14 -6.78 -23.73 -40.00
N LEU A 15 -6.09 -24.31 -41.00
CA LEU A 15 -5.49 -25.64 -40.86
C LEU A 15 -4.29 -25.63 -39.91
N VAL A 16 -3.44 -24.59 -39.98
CA VAL A 16 -2.32 -24.40 -39.04
C VAL A 16 -2.83 -24.12 -37.62
N ALA A 17 -3.90 -23.34 -37.46
CA ALA A 17 -4.53 -23.12 -36.17
C ALA A 17 -5.12 -24.41 -35.56
N LEU A 18 -5.82 -25.24 -36.35
CA LEU A 18 -6.30 -26.54 -35.86
C LEU A 18 -5.14 -27.51 -35.54
N SER A 19 -4.08 -27.56 -36.34
CA SER A 19 -2.92 -28.41 -36.03
C SER A 19 -2.13 -27.91 -34.82
N MET A 20 -2.08 -26.60 -34.58
CA MET A 20 -1.53 -26.07 -33.33
C MET A 20 -2.45 -26.38 -32.15
N ILE A 21 -3.78 -26.27 -32.30
CA ILE A 21 -4.71 -26.63 -31.21
C ILE A 21 -4.65 -28.13 -30.90
N SER A 22 -4.50 -29.02 -31.89
CA SER A 22 -4.30 -30.45 -31.64
C SER A 22 -2.92 -30.73 -31.03
N PHE A 23 -1.84 -30.11 -31.52
CA PHE A 23 -0.50 -30.28 -30.92
C PHE A 23 -0.43 -29.71 -29.49
N ILE A 24 -1.08 -28.58 -29.23
CA ILE A 24 -1.22 -27.99 -27.89
C ILE A 24 -2.08 -28.91 -27.00
N SER A 25 -3.17 -29.47 -27.52
CA SER A 25 -4.01 -30.45 -26.80
C SER A 25 -3.22 -31.72 -26.48
N ASP A 26 -2.45 -32.27 -27.43
CA ASP A 26 -1.63 -33.47 -27.21
C ASP A 26 -0.48 -33.19 -26.24
N VAL A 27 0.14 -32.00 -26.29
CA VAL A 27 1.16 -31.58 -25.31
C VAL A 27 0.53 -31.36 -23.93
N PHE A 28 -0.64 -30.75 -23.82
CA PHE A 28 -1.34 -30.62 -22.53
C PHE A 28 -1.81 -31.96 -21.98
N THR A 29 -2.35 -32.84 -22.83
CA THR A 29 -2.84 -34.15 -22.41
C THR A 29 -1.67 -35.04 -22.00
N ASN A 30 -0.58 -35.10 -22.78
CA ASN A 30 0.61 -35.86 -22.41
C ASN A 30 1.32 -35.28 -21.17
N ASN A 31 1.41 -33.95 -21.00
CA ASN A 31 2.01 -33.38 -19.79
C ASN A 31 1.11 -33.55 -18.55
N ALA A 32 -0.21 -33.52 -18.71
CA ALA A 32 -1.14 -33.86 -17.63
C ALA A 32 -1.09 -35.36 -17.29
N LEU A 33 -0.96 -36.24 -18.29
CA LEU A 33 -0.76 -37.67 -18.10
C LEU A 33 0.57 -37.93 -17.39
N LEU A 34 1.67 -37.33 -17.84
CA LEU A 34 2.99 -37.44 -17.20
C LEU A 34 2.99 -36.87 -15.76
N ALA A 35 2.25 -35.80 -15.49
CA ALA A 35 2.07 -35.27 -14.14
C ALA A 35 1.20 -36.18 -13.26
N GLN A 36 0.16 -36.79 -13.83
CA GLN A 36 -0.71 -37.77 -13.18
C GLN A 36 0.05 -39.09 -12.91
N ASP A 37 0.83 -39.58 -13.87
CA ASP A 37 1.69 -40.75 -13.76
C ASP A 37 2.81 -40.49 -12.75
N ALA A 38 3.43 -39.30 -12.76
CA ALA A 38 4.38 -38.90 -11.73
C ALA A 38 3.73 -38.83 -10.33
N MET A 39 2.49 -38.36 -10.22
CA MET A 39 1.73 -38.34 -8.96
C MET A 39 1.32 -39.75 -8.51
N ILE A 40 0.97 -40.64 -9.44
CA ILE A 40 0.67 -42.07 -9.18
C ILE A 40 1.94 -42.77 -8.73
N ILE A 41 3.07 -42.61 -9.44
CA ILE A 41 4.39 -43.12 -9.09
C ILE A 41 4.82 -42.58 -7.72
N GLN A 42 4.63 -41.29 -7.44
CA GLN A 42 4.94 -40.69 -6.14
C GLN A 42 4.05 -41.26 -5.02
N THR A 43 2.76 -41.47 -5.27
CA THR A 43 1.84 -42.10 -4.32
C THR A 43 2.21 -43.56 -4.06
N GLN A 44 2.54 -44.32 -5.11
CA GLN A 44 3.04 -45.69 -5.00
C GLN A 44 4.38 -45.74 -4.25
N LYS A 45 5.30 -44.82 -4.54
CA LYS A 45 6.60 -44.65 -3.88
C LYS A 45 6.46 -44.35 -2.38
N HIS A 46 5.42 -43.60 -1.99
CA HIS A 46 5.06 -43.37 -0.59
C HIS A 46 4.36 -44.56 0.09
N HIS A 47 3.90 -45.57 -0.67
CA HIS A 47 3.21 -46.75 -0.17
C HIS A 47 4.09 -48.03 -0.15
N GLU A 48 5.27 -48.03 -0.79
CA GLU A 48 6.26 -49.09 -0.63
C GLU A 48 6.81 -49.08 0.81
N SER A 49 6.78 -50.24 1.48
CA SER A 49 7.30 -50.39 2.84
C SER A 49 7.98 -51.76 2.95
N LEU A 50 9.25 -51.81 2.56
CA LEU A 50 10.11 -52.99 2.76
C LEU A 50 10.87 -52.86 4.08
N GLU A 51 10.78 -53.89 4.92
CA GLU A 51 11.67 -54.10 6.06
C GLU A 51 12.80 -55.02 5.62
N MET A 52 14.04 -54.55 5.69
CA MET A 52 15.24 -55.34 5.46
C MET A 52 15.97 -55.54 6.79
N LYS A 53 16.29 -56.78 7.13
CA LYS A 53 16.91 -57.18 8.40
C LYS A 53 18.02 -58.20 8.18
N VAL A 54 19.17 -58.03 8.82
CA VAL A 54 20.18 -59.08 8.91
C VAL A 54 20.07 -59.73 10.29
N LEU A 55 19.77 -61.03 10.30
CA LEU A 55 19.62 -61.87 11.48
C LEU A 55 20.48 -63.12 11.28
N GLU A 56 21.36 -63.43 12.24
CA GLU A 56 22.22 -64.63 12.20
C GLU A 56 22.97 -64.79 10.86
N ASN A 57 23.49 -63.68 10.32
CA ASN A 57 24.17 -63.61 9.01
C ASN A 57 23.29 -63.94 7.79
N ILE A 58 21.96 -63.84 7.90
CA ILE A 58 20.98 -64.00 6.81
C ILE A 58 20.25 -62.68 6.58
N LEU A 59 20.22 -62.20 5.32
CA LEU A 59 19.44 -61.03 4.91
C LEU A 59 17.99 -61.43 4.66
N SER A 60 17.10 -61.00 5.55
CA SER A 60 15.64 -61.04 5.44
C SER A 60 15.11 -59.77 4.78
N ILE A 61 14.28 -59.92 3.73
CA ILE A 61 13.55 -58.82 3.09
C ILE A 61 12.06 -59.14 3.19
N GLN A 62 11.26 -58.31 3.88
CA GLN A 62 9.81 -58.49 4.02
C GLN A 62 9.05 -57.23 3.60
N ASN A 63 7.97 -57.39 2.83
CA ASN A 63 7.06 -56.29 2.55
C ASN A 63 6.04 -56.10 3.71
N LYS A 64 6.11 -54.97 4.39
CA LYS A 64 5.16 -54.52 5.44
C LYS A 64 4.02 -53.67 4.88
N GLY A 65 4.11 -53.25 3.62
CA GLY A 65 3.09 -52.47 2.94
C GLY A 65 1.87 -53.31 2.54
N ILE A 66 0.78 -52.62 2.22
CA ILE A 66 -0.48 -53.22 1.72
C ILE A 66 -0.47 -53.49 0.21
N ASN A 67 0.54 -52.99 -0.51
CA ASN A 67 0.73 -53.17 -1.95
C ASN A 67 2.02 -53.98 -2.22
N PRO A 68 2.10 -54.74 -3.32
CA PRO A 68 3.35 -55.35 -3.75
C PRO A 68 4.42 -54.28 -4.04
N SER A 69 5.68 -54.57 -3.71
CA SER A 69 6.84 -53.77 -4.09
C SER A 69 7.73 -54.60 -5.01
N THR A 70 8.39 -54.00 -6.01
CA THR A 70 9.29 -54.75 -6.91
C THR A 70 10.74 -54.34 -6.69
N LEU A 71 11.56 -55.27 -6.21
CA LEU A 71 12.98 -55.07 -5.92
C LEU A 71 13.80 -55.28 -7.21
N LYS A 72 14.49 -54.24 -7.67
CA LYS A 72 15.28 -54.23 -8.91
C LYS A 72 16.70 -54.75 -8.70
N GLU A 73 17.33 -54.40 -7.59
CA GLU A 73 18.68 -54.85 -7.24
C GLU A 73 18.94 -54.79 -5.72
N ILE A 74 19.91 -55.57 -5.26
CA ILE A 74 20.54 -55.42 -3.94
C ILE A 74 22.00 -55.03 -4.16
N ARG A 75 22.49 -54.03 -3.43
CA ARG A 75 23.91 -53.61 -3.41
C ARG A 75 24.48 -53.80 -2.01
N ILE A 76 25.74 -54.23 -1.95
CA ILE A 76 26.47 -54.45 -0.70
C ILE A 76 27.75 -53.63 -0.73
N PHE A 77 28.00 -52.90 0.35
CA PHE A 77 29.16 -52.04 0.53
C PHE A 77 29.94 -52.45 1.78
N ASP A 78 31.25 -52.18 1.79
CA ASP A 78 32.10 -52.32 2.98
C ASP A 78 31.88 -51.18 4.00
N ASP A 79 32.67 -51.21 5.08
CA ASP A 79 32.74 -50.20 6.14
C ASP A 79 33.22 -48.81 5.65
N ARG A 80 33.70 -48.72 4.41
CA ARG A 80 34.23 -47.52 3.76
C ARG A 80 33.38 -47.08 2.56
N ALA A 81 32.16 -47.61 2.45
CA ALA A 81 31.21 -47.38 1.35
C ALA A 81 31.72 -47.79 -0.05
N SER A 82 32.74 -48.64 -0.15
CA SER A 82 33.15 -49.26 -1.41
C SER A 82 32.21 -50.40 -1.75
N MET A 83 31.69 -50.43 -2.98
CA MET A 83 30.74 -51.46 -3.42
C MET A 83 31.45 -52.80 -3.59
N LEU A 84 31.09 -53.78 -2.76
CA LEU A 84 31.64 -55.14 -2.77
C LEU A 84 30.91 -56.05 -3.77
N ALA A 85 29.58 -55.94 -3.83
CA ALA A 85 28.75 -56.80 -4.67
C ALA A 85 27.43 -56.11 -5.08
N THR A 86 26.87 -56.56 -6.21
CA THR A 86 25.54 -56.17 -6.68
C THR A 86 24.81 -57.40 -7.22
N LYS A 87 23.58 -57.60 -6.75
CA LYS A 87 22.65 -58.63 -7.23
C LYS A 87 21.50 -57.94 -7.98
N PRO A 88 21.56 -57.84 -9.32
CA PRO A 88 20.42 -57.39 -10.11
C PRO A 88 19.36 -58.51 -10.20
N PHE A 89 18.09 -58.12 -10.23
CA PHE A 89 16.99 -59.01 -10.61
C PHE A 89 16.61 -58.73 -12.07
N SER A 90 16.41 -59.79 -12.86
CA SER A 90 15.99 -59.69 -14.27
C SER A 90 14.59 -59.09 -14.38
N GLU A 91 14.29 -58.30 -15.42
CA GLU A 91 12.97 -57.69 -15.60
C GLU A 91 11.85 -58.73 -15.86
N PRO A 92 10.65 -58.56 -15.28
CA PRO A 92 10.34 -57.64 -14.18
C PRO A 92 11.00 -58.10 -12.87
N GLY A 93 11.49 -57.17 -12.05
CA GLY A 93 12.30 -57.45 -10.88
C GLY A 93 11.61 -58.33 -9.82
N LEU A 94 12.28 -58.59 -8.70
CA LEU A 94 11.74 -59.45 -7.64
C LEU A 94 10.53 -58.78 -6.98
N ARG A 95 9.33 -59.18 -7.41
CA ARG A 95 8.05 -58.73 -6.85
C ARG A 95 7.79 -59.40 -5.51
N ILE A 96 7.72 -58.60 -4.45
CA ILE A 96 7.44 -59.01 -3.08
C ILE A 96 6.01 -58.59 -2.72
N ALA A 97 5.10 -59.55 -2.61
CA ALA A 97 3.71 -59.33 -2.23
C ALA A 97 3.59 -58.86 -0.75
N PRO A 98 2.46 -58.24 -0.36
CA PRO A 98 2.22 -57.86 1.04
C PRO A 98 2.45 -59.03 2.01
N LEU A 99 3.19 -58.79 3.09
CA LEU A 99 3.64 -59.76 4.10
C LEU A 99 4.61 -60.85 3.61
N GLU A 100 4.87 -60.97 2.31
CA GLU A 100 5.82 -61.92 1.74
C GLU A 100 7.26 -61.59 2.17
N LYS A 101 8.05 -62.65 2.38
CA LYS A 101 9.40 -62.59 2.93
C LYS A 101 10.36 -63.41 2.07
N PHE A 102 11.46 -62.81 1.66
CA PHE A 102 12.61 -63.47 1.07
C PHE A 102 13.79 -63.48 2.05
N SER A 103 14.64 -64.49 1.94
CA SER A 103 15.89 -64.60 2.72
C SER A 103 17.04 -64.88 1.76
N TYR A 104 18.20 -64.28 2.02
CA TYR A 104 19.44 -64.50 1.27
C TYR A 104 20.61 -64.79 2.22
N ALA A 105 21.38 -65.83 1.93
CA ALA A 105 22.69 -66.05 2.54
C ALA A 105 23.76 -65.16 1.86
N PRO A 106 24.89 -64.89 2.54
CA PRO A 106 25.97 -64.04 2.01
C PRO A 106 26.48 -64.49 0.64
N GLU A 107 26.66 -65.80 0.47
CA GLU A 107 27.22 -66.41 -0.73
C GLU A 107 26.29 -66.22 -1.95
N GLU A 108 24.96 -66.20 -1.73
CA GLU A 108 23.95 -65.95 -2.77
C GLU A 108 24.02 -64.52 -3.33
N LEU A 109 24.58 -63.60 -2.55
CA LEU A 109 24.87 -62.20 -2.90
C LEU A 109 26.37 -61.94 -3.14
N SER A 110 27.18 -63.00 -3.30
CA SER A 110 28.62 -62.93 -3.64
C SER A 110 29.50 -62.23 -2.59
N VAL A 111 29.17 -62.37 -1.31
CA VAL A 111 30.00 -61.92 -0.17
C VAL A 111 30.23 -63.07 0.84
N SER A 112 31.25 -62.97 1.67
CA SER A 112 31.59 -63.99 2.69
C SER A 112 30.68 -63.98 3.93
N ASP A 113 30.06 -62.84 4.19
CA ASP A 113 29.31 -62.52 5.39
C ASP A 113 28.51 -61.22 5.14
N PHE A 114 27.72 -60.79 6.13
CA PHE A 114 27.10 -59.47 6.19
C PHE A 114 27.61 -58.63 7.37
N GLU A 115 28.65 -59.07 8.08
CA GLU A 115 29.19 -58.37 9.24
C GLU A 115 29.91 -57.10 8.80
N SER A 116 29.57 -55.98 9.45
CA SER A 116 30.07 -54.64 9.16
C SER A 116 29.85 -54.20 7.69
N LYS A 117 28.85 -54.75 6.99
CA LYS A 117 28.50 -54.39 5.60
C LYS A 117 27.22 -53.57 5.56
N THR A 118 27.18 -52.58 4.67
CA THR A 118 25.93 -51.85 4.37
C THR A 118 25.22 -52.54 3.22
N ILE A 119 23.96 -52.94 3.42
CA ILE A 119 23.15 -53.62 2.40
C ILE A 119 21.96 -52.73 2.03
N VAL A 120 21.81 -52.43 0.74
CA VAL A 120 20.76 -51.56 0.20
C VAL A 120 19.97 -52.30 -0.88
N GLY A 121 18.67 -52.47 -0.67
CA GLY A 121 17.72 -52.89 -1.69
C GLY A 121 17.15 -51.70 -2.44
N ILE A 122 17.13 -51.73 -3.77
CA ILE A 122 16.61 -50.66 -4.63
C ILE A 122 15.40 -51.18 -5.40
N THR A 123 14.26 -50.49 -5.32
CA THR A 123 13.03 -50.87 -6.04
C THR A 123 12.98 -50.34 -7.47
N GLU A 124 12.07 -50.87 -8.30
CA GLU A 124 11.81 -50.34 -9.65
C GLU A 124 11.35 -48.86 -9.63
N LEU A 125 10.72 -48.41 -8.54
CA LEU A 125 10.35 -47.01 -8.29
C LEU A 125 11.50 -46.14 -7.73
N GLY A 126 12.69 -46.74 -7.59
CA GLY A 126 13.89 -46.07 -7.06
C GLY A 126 13.74 -45.63 -5.60
N ASN A 127 13.00 -46.37 -4.78
CA ASN A 127 13.17 -46.31 -3.33
C ASN A 127 14.41 -47.12 -2.94
N MET A 128 15.08 -46.70 -1.86
CA MET A 128 16.18 -47.43 -1.27
C MET A 128 15.79 -47.86 0.15
N PHE A 129 16.00 -49.14 0.46
CA PHE A 129 15.75 -49.72 1.77
C PHE A 129 17.07 -50.32 2.29
N THR A 130 17.51 -49.88 3.46
CA THR A 130 18.76 -50.36 4.08
C THR A 130 18.44 -51.47 5.08
N ALA A 131 19.25 -52.52 5.12
CA ALA A 131 19.08 -53.59 6.10
C ALA A 131 19.51 -53.17 7.51
N SER A 132 18.64 -53.34 8.51
CA SER A 132 19.01 -53.20 9.92
C SER A 132 19.63 -54.49 10.44
N LEU A 133 20.80 -54.40 11.08
CA LEU A 133 21.48 -55.53 11.70
C LEU A 133 20.92 -55.74 13.12
N ASP A 134 20.15 -56.80 13.34
CA ASP A 134 19.65 -57.16 14.68
C ASP A 134 20.79 -57.81 15.50
N LYS A 135 21.72 -57.00 15.99
CA LYS A 135 22.70 -57.41 17.00
C LYS A 135 22.01 -57.52 18.36
N LEU A 136 21.62 -58.76 18.69
CA LEU A 136 21.09 -59.12 20.00
C LEU A 136 22.21 -59.13 21.05
N LEU A 137 22.71 -57.96 21.46
CA LEU A 137 23.54 -57.72 22.65
C LEU A 137 23.67 -56.20 22.89
N ALA A 138 23.13 -55.71 24.01
CA ALA A 138 23.19 -54.29 24.36
C ALA A 138 24.58 -53.89 24.89
N THR A 139 25.26 -52.96 24.20
CA THR A 139 26.30 -52.04 24.73
C THR A 139 26.77 -51.08 23.64
N GLU A 140 26.75 -49.78 23.93
CA GLU A 140 27.44 -48.64 23.25
C GLU A 140 27.19 -48.35 21.75
N ASP A 141 26.83 -49.33 20.91
CA ASP A 141 26.66 -49.17 19.43
C ASP A 141 25.24 -48.69 18.98
N ASP A 142 24.27 -48.58 19.90
CA ASP A 142 22.94 -48.08 19.56
C ASP A 142 22.99 -46.60 19.13
N SER A 143 23.83 -45.79 19.79
CA SER A 143 23.89 -44.35 19.49
C SER A 143 24.54 -44.06 18.14
N THR A 144 25.55 -44.83 17.70
CA THR A 144 26.19 -44.68 16.38
C THR A 144 25.25 -45.13 15.25
N SER A 145 24.53 -46.24 15.44
CA SER A 145 23.52 -46.70 14.47
C SER A 145 22.31 -45.76 14.38
N MET A 146 21.86 -45.18 15.51
CA MET A 146 20.86 -44.11 15.53
C MET A 146 21.35 -42.85 14.82
N ILE A 147 22.57 -42.37 15.07
CA ILE A 147 23.18 -41.21 14.37
C ILE A 147 23.16 -41.45 12.85
N ASN A 148 23.61 -42.62 12.40
CA ASN A 148 23.64 -42.97 10.97
C ASN A 148 22.23 -43.04 10.37
N GLY A 149 21.27 -43.63 11.06
CA GLY A 149 19.86 -43.67 10.63
C GLY A 149 19.23 -42.28 10.53
N MET A 150 19.48 -41.41 11.52
CA MET A 150 19.00 -40.02 11.53
C MET A 150 19.65 -39.20 10.40
N GLY A 151 20.94 -39.40 10.13
CA GLY A 151 21.66 -38.75 9.03
C GLY A 151 21.11 -39.18 7.66
N ILE A 152 21.02 -40.49 7.39
CA ILE A 152 20.54 -41.04 6.10
C ILE A 152 19.08 -40.64 5.82
N ALA A 153 18.23 -40.60 6.85
CA ALA A 153 16.83 -40.22 6.71
C ALA A 153 16.57 -38.69 6.79
N SER A 154 17.61 -37.88 7.00
CA SER A 154 17.51 -36.43 6.96
C SER A 154 17.22 -35.93 5.55
N ARG A 155 16.38 -34.90 5.47
CA ARG A 155 16.00 -34.30 4.18
C ARG A 155 15.80 -32.80 4.30
N ILE A 156 15.99 -32.06 3.22
CA ILE A 156 15.65 -30.64 3.16
C ILE A 156 14.15 -30.48 2.90
N ILE A 157 13.49 -29.71 3.76
CA ILE A 157 12.09 -29.30 3.60
C ILE A 157 12.00 -27.80 3.33
N HIS A 158 10.95 -27.40 2.63
CA HIS A 158 10.69 -26.01 2.25
C HIS A 158 9.52 -25.42 3.01
N ALA A 159 9.64 -24.15 3.37
CA ALA A 159 8.55 -23.35 3.92
C ALA A 159 8.37 -22.05 3.12
N ASN A 160 7.16 -21.83 2.61
CA ASN A 160 6.79 -20.60 1.91
C ASN A 160 6.13 -19.65 2.93
N TYR A 161 6.74 -18.48 3.12
CA TYR A 161 6.22 -17.43 4.00
C TYR A 161 5.75 -16.24 3.17
N GLN A 162 4.62 -15.64 3.55
CA GLN A 162 4.00 -14.49 2.88
C GLN A 162 3.67 -13.43 3.93
N GLY A 163 3.80 -12.17 3.55
CA GLY A 163 3.57 -11.03 4.43
C GLY A 163 4.57 -9.90 4.18
N LYS A 164 5.02 -9.27 5.26
CA LYS A 164 5.89 -8.09 5.25
C LYS A 164 6.98 -8.14 6.32
N LEU A 165 8.03 -7.37 6.09
CA LEU A 165 9.05 -7.05 7.08
C LEU A 165 8.86 -5.59 7.52
N ILE A 166 8.83 -5.33 8.82
CA ILE A 166 8.95 -3.98 9.38
C ILE A 166 10.32 -3.87 10.03
N TYR A 167 11.11 -2.86 9.69
CA TYR A 167 12.42 -2.62 10.29
C TYR A 167 12.69 -1.13 10.50
N GLY A 168 13.51 -0.79 11.48
CA GLY A 168 13.74 0.61 11.83
C GLY A 168 14.56 0.80 13.09
N TYR A 169 14.46 2.01 13.67
CA TYR A 169 15.22 2.43 14.83
C TYR A 169 14.31 2.98 15.93
N GLY A 170 14.49 2.51 17.17
CA GLY A 170 13.68 2.91 18.32
C GLY A 170 12.24 2.43 18.17
N VAL A 171 11.30 3.37 17.99
CA VAL A 171 9.88 3.04 17.74
C VAL A 171 9.49 3.06 16.28
N SER A 172 10.21 3.80 15.43
CA SER A 172 9.80 4.12 14.06
C SER A 172 10.51 3.25 13.04
N GLY A 173 9.79 2.79 12.02
CA GLY A 173 10.33 1.95 10.97
C GLY A 173 9.51 1.93 9.69
N VAL A 174 10.04 1.25 8.67
CA VAL A 174 9.44 1.13 7.34
C VAL A 174 8.96 -0.30 7.09
N SER A 175 7.85 -0.43 6.36
CA SER A 175 7.30 -1.70 5.89
C SER A 175 7.78 -2.03 4.48
N SER A 176 8.18 -3.28 4.22
CA SER A 176 8.55 -3.79 2.90
C SER A 176 7.96 -5.19 2.65
N SER A 177 7.76 -5.56 1.37
CA SER A 177 7.40 -6.93 1.00
C SER A 177 8.41 -7.94 1.56
N LEU A 178 7.94 -9.04 2.13
CA LEU A 178 8.80 -10.09 2.65
C LEU A 178 9.56 -10.80 1.51
N LYS A 179 10.88 -10.80 1.57
CA LYS A 179 11.78 -11.57 0.69
C LYS A 179 12.64 -12.54 1.51
N PRO A 180 13.31 -13.51 0.87
CA PRO A 180 14.30 -14.36 1.55
C PRO A 180 15.47 -13.54 2.10
N TYR A 181 15.93 -12.55 1.33
CA TYR A 181 16.98 -11.62 1.69
C TYR A 181 16.44 -10.19 1.61
N ASN A 182 16.38 -9.48 2.74
CA ASN A 182 15.94 -8.10 2.80
C ASN A 182 17.12 -7.22 3.26
N ILE A 183 17.62 -6.36 2.37
CA ILE A 183 18.70 -5.43 2.68
C ILE A 183 18.13 -4.28 3.52
N ILE A 184 18.79 -3.98 4.64
CA ILE A 184 18.36 -2.97 5.62
C ILE A 184 19.19 -1.71 5.41
N THR A 185 18.62 -0.71 4.73
CA THR A 185 19.38 0.44 4.17
C THR A 185 19.58 1.62 5.12
N ASN A 186 19.21 1.49 6.39
CA ASN A 186 19.30 2.54 7.42
C ASN A 186 19.97 1.96 8.68
N PRO A 187 20.48 2.79 9.62
CA PRO A 187 20.69 2.32 10.98
C PRO A 187 19.37 1.79 11.52
N ALA A 188 19.35 0.51 11.88
CA ALA A 188 18.24 -0.16 12.51
C ALA A 188 18.69 -0.70 13.86
N ASP A 189 17.77 -0.78 14.82
CA ASP A 189 17.94 -1.58 16.04
C ASP A 189 16.87 -2.66 16.15
N PHE A 190 15.89 -2.72 15.24
CA PHE A 190 14.90 -3.78 15.19
C PHE A 190 14.50 -4.21 13.78
N ALA A 191 14.04 -5.46 13.69
CA ALA A 191 13.29 -5.98 12.56
C ALA A 191 12.23 -6.99 13.05
N ALA A 192 11.06 -6.98 12.42
CA ALA A 192 9.94 -7.85 12.72
C ALA A 192 9.34 -8.40 11.43
N GLN A 193 9.22 -9.72 11.34
CA GLN A 193 8.54 -10.41 10.26
C GLN A 193 7.09 -10.61 10.65
N ILE A 194 6.18 -10.05 9.87
CA ILE A 194 4.73 -10.20 10.04
C ILE A 194 4.23 -11.04 8.88
N LEU A 195 3.76 -12.25 9.18
CA LEU A 195 3.13 -13.12 8.20
C LEU A 195 1.66 -12.70 8.00
N ASP A 196 1.12 -12.95 6.80
CA ASP A 196 -0.31 -12.71 6.52
C ASP A 196 -1.25 -13.57 7.39
N SER A 197 -0.73 -14.67 7.95
CA SER A 197 -1.39 -15.56 8.90
C SER A 197 -1.31 -15.11 10.36
N ASP A 198 -0.50 -14.10 10.69
CA ASP A 198 -0.24 -13.74 12.08
C ASP A 198 -1.47 -13.09 12.74
N PRO A 199 -1.86 -13.51 13.95
CA PRO A 199 -2.97 -12.90 14.67
C PRO A 199 -2.62 -11.46 15.06
N LYS A 200 -3.52 -10.53 14.71
CA LYS A 200 -3.38 -9.10 15.03
C LYS A 200 -4.40 -8.64 16.07
N THR A 201 -3.94 -7.89 17.07
CA THR A 201 -4.83 -7.14 17.96
C THR A 201 -5.17 -5.81 17.29
N ILE A 202 -6.45 -5.44 17.28
CA ILE A 202 -6.95 -4.22 16.64
C ILE A 202 -7.32 -3.21 17.72
N LEU A 203 -6.63 -2.07 17.76
CA LEU A 203 -6.92 -0.96 18.67
C LEU A 203 -7.44 0.25 17.89
N THR A 204 -8.57 0.80 18.30
CA THR A 204 -9.01 2.11 17.80
C THR A 204 -8.23 3.21 18.52
N ILE A 205 -7.61 4.12 17.77
CA ILE A 205 -7.08 5.40 18.27
C ILE A 205 -8.19 6.43 18.03
N PRO A 206 -8.91 6.92 19.07
CA PRO A 206 -10.04 7.83 18.87
C PRO A 206 -9.65 9.16 18.22
N LYS A 207 -8.49 9.69 18.58
CA LYS A 207 -7.87 10.86 17.96
C LYS A 207 -6.37 10.88 18.23
N PHE A 208 -5.62 11.61 17.41
CA PHE A 208 -4.22 11.86 17.70
C PHE A 208 -4.05 13.13 18.57
N SER A 209 -2.81 13.55 18.83
CA SER A 209 -2.41 14.56 19.82
C SER A 209 -2.90 14.28 21.25
N THR A 210 -2.98 13.01 21.61
CA THR A 210 -3.49 12.53 22.92
C THR A 210 -2.58 11.42 23.44
N GLU A 211 -2.42 11.34 24.77
CA GLU A 211 -1.73 10.21 25.42
C GLU A 211 -2.74 9.18 25.92
N TYR A 212 -2.46 7.91 25.62
CA TYR A 212 -3.28 6.76 25.97
C TYR A 212 -2.48 5.76 26.80
N SER A 213 -3.19 5.02 27.64
CA SER A 213 -2.71 3.77 28.23
C SER A 213 -3.51 2.60 27.67
N TYR A 214 -2.79 1.55 27.30
CA TYR A 214 -3.39 0.30 26.87
C TYR A 214 -3.99 -0.44 28.06
N VAL A 215 -5.20 -0.98 27.87
CA VAL A 215 -5.92 -1.77 28.86
C VAL A 215 -6.04 -3.21 28.36
N PRO A 216 -5.13 -4.13 28.76
CA PRO A 216 -5.08 -5.49 28.20
C PRO A 216 -6.35 -6.30 28.39
N SER A 217 -7.10 -6.08 29.49
CA SER A 217 -8.37 -6.76 29.77
C SER A 217 -9.52 -6.35 28.84
N GLN A 218 -9.35 -5.26 28.08
CA GLN A 218 -10.36 -4.72 27.16
C GLN A 218 -9.88 -4.68 25.70
N ASN A 219 -8.60 -4.96 25.44
CA ASN A 219 -7.92 -4.69 24.16
C ASN A 219 -8.23 -3.27 23.64
N ALA A 220 -8.15 -2.27 24.52
CA ALA A 220 -8.60 -0.90 24.26
C ALA A 220 -7.58 0.15 24.72
N LEU A 221 -7.69 1.35 24.17
CA LEU A 221 -6.92 2.53 24.57
C LEU A 221 -7.78 3.45 25.45
N GLN A 222 -7.36 3.68 26.69
CA GLN A 222 -7.96 4.65 27.58
C GLN A 222 -7.11 5.92 27.59
N GLN A 223 -7.72 7.11 27.45
CA GLN A 223 -6.99 8.36 27.56
C GLN A 223 -6.42 8.50 28.98
N SER A 224 -5.11 8.75 29.08
CA SER A 224 -4.39 8.91 30.35
C SER A 224 -3.64 10.24 30.46
N GLY A 225 -3.38 10.92 29.34
CA GLY A 225 -2.78 12.25 29.31
C GLY A 225 -3.76 13.40 29.56
N ALA A 226 -3.26 14.50 30.12
CA ALA A 226 -4.01 15.74 30.27
C ALA A 226 -4.52 16.26 28.93
N ILE A 227 -5.77 16.74 28.90
CA ILE A 227 -6.34 17.39 27.71
C ILE A 227 -5.55 18.68 27.45
N ARG A 228 -4.98 18.82 26.26
CA ARG A 228 -4.26 20.02 25.86
C ARG A 228 -5.23 21.22 25.81
N PRO A 229 -4.86 22.37 26.37
CA PRO A 229 -5.72 23.55 26.41
C PRO A 229 -5.94 24.10 24.99
N ASN A 230 -7.14 24.60 24.74
CA ASN A 230 -7.42 25.37 23.53
C ASN A 230 -6.63 26.70 23.54
N VAL A 231 -5.92 27.00 22.45
CA VAL A 231 -5.30 28.32 22.22
C VAL A 231 -6.14 29.21 21.29
N LEU A 232 -7.10 28.62 20.56
CA LEU A 232 -7.92 29.33 19.59
C LEU A 232 -8.79 30.39 20.27
N SER A 233 -8.60 31.64 19.88
CA SER A 233 -9.24 32.79 20.50
C SER A 233 -9.49 33.89 19.48
N TYR A 234 -10.45 34.76 19.78
CA TYR A 234 -10.86 35.83 18.87
C TYR A 234 -10.96 37.19 19.55
N SER A 235 -10.78 38.23 18.74
CA SER A 235 -10.88 39.63 19.17
C SER A 235 -12.29 40.18 18.99
N GLN A 236 -12.97 39.78 17.91
CA GLN A 236 -14.29 40.27 17.54
C GLN A 236 -15.11 39.15 16.87
N SER A 237 -16.42 39.17 17.09
CA SER A 237 -17.38 38.31 16.39
C SER A 237 -18.57 39.11 15.89
N ARG A 238 -19.12 38.71 14.74
CA ARG A 238 -20.25 39.37 14.08
C ARG A 238 -21.14 38.36 13.38
N THR A 239 -22.44 38.54 13.49
CA THR A 239 -23.44 37.71 12.81
C THR A 239 -24.09 38.47 11.67
N VAL A 240 -24.31 37.79 10.55
CA VAL A 240 -25.01 38.32 9.38
C VAL A 240 -26.06 37.32 8.88
N GLY A 241 -27.28 37.79 8.69
CA GLY A 241 -28.38 36.99 8.12
C GLY A 241 -28.92 35.86 9.00
N GLY A 242 -29.05 36.07 10.32
CA GLY A 242 -29.68 35.10 11.23
C GLY A 242 -29.46 35.45 12.71
N THR A 243 -29.67 34.46 13.58
CA THR A 243 -29.54 34.56 15.06
C THR A 243 -28.28 33.92 15.63
N GLY A 244 -27.34 33.50 14.76
CA GLY A 244 -26.17 32.75 15.17
C GLY A 244 -25.25 33.52 16.12
N ILE A 245 -24.51 32.79 16.95
CA ILE A 245 -23.53 33.35 17.89
C ILE A 245 -22.24 32.54 17.87
N ALA A 246 -21.15 33.18 18.27
CA ALA A 246 -19.89 32.54 18.63
C ALA A 246 -19.61 32.83 20.11
N VAL A 247 -19.17 31.81 20.85
CA VAL A 247 -18.80 31.91 22.27
C VAL A 247 -17.46 31.23 22.48
N GLN A 248 -16.48 31.95 23.01
CA GLN A 248 -15.18 31.38 23.40
C GLN A 248 -15.31 30.65 24.74
N GLY A 249 -14.78 29.44 24.82
CA GLY A 249 -14.70 28.63 26.05
C GLY A 249 -13.38 27.86 26.14
N GLN A 250 -13.22 27.06 27.20
CA GLN A 250 -11.99 26.30 27.45
C GLN A 250 -11.70 25.22 26.39
N GLU A 251 -12.74 24.69 25.75
CA GLU A 251 -12.61 23.66 24.70
C GLU A 251 -12.57 24.23 23.27
N GLY A 252 -12.68 25.54 23.07
CA GLY A 252 -12.70 26.12 21.73
C GLY A 252 -13.66 27.30 21.57
N ILE A 253 -13.95 27.60 20.30
CA ILE A 253 -14.99 28.55 19.89
C ILE A 253 -16.23 27.74 19.51
N THR A 254 -17.31 27.91 20.26
CA THR A 254 -18.59 27.24 20.00
C THR A 254 -19.49 28.16 19.18
N PHE A 255 -19.97 27.64 18.04
CA PHE A 255 -20.96 28.29 17.19
C PHE A 255 -22.32 27.64 17.38
N SER A 256 -23.40 28.45 17.42
CA SER A 256 -24.78 27.96 17.52
C SER A 256 -25.76 28.92 16.84
N GLY A 257 -27.05 28.56 16.75
CA GLY A 257 -28.10 29.39 16.13
C GLY A 257 -28.22 29.20 14.62
N THR A 258 -28.55 30.26 13.87
CA THR A 258 -28.75 30.21 12.41
C THR A 258 -28.14 31.41 11.68
N GLY A 259 -27.91 31.31 10.37
CA GLY A 259 -27.29 32.37 9.57
C GLY A 259 -25.76 32.23 9.52
N THR A 260 -25.04 33.31 9.22
CA THR A 260 -23.57 33.29 9.11
C THR A 260 -22.93 34.03 10.29
N VAL A 261 -22.05 33.36 11.02
CA VAL A 261 -21.27 33.92 12.13
C VAL A 261 -19.82 34.03 11.68
N ILE A 262 -19.21 35.18 11.92
CA ILE A 262 -17.86 35.52 11.49
C ILE A 262 -17.07 35.88 12.73
N VAL A 263 -15.85 35.37 12.82
CA VAL A 263 -14.99 35.50 13.98
C VAL A 263 -13.60 35.91 13.52
N LYS A 264 -13.13 37.08 13.99
CA LYS A 264 -11.82 37.64 13.69
C LYS A 264 -10.83 37.06 14.69
N LEU A 265 -10.04 36.09 14.24
CA LEU A 265 -9.07 35.42 15.10
C LEU A 265 -8.02 36.41 15.62
N ASN A 266 -7.45 36.09 16.78
CA ASN A 266 -6.23 36.74 17.25
C ASN A 266 -5.04 36.39 16.34
N ASP A 267 -3.93 37.11 16.48
CA ASP A 267 -2.75 36.83 15.67
C ASP A 267 -2.06 35.53 16.13
N PHE A 268 -1.91 34.60 15.19
CA PHE A 268 -1.21 33.33 15.37
C PHE A 268 -0.04 33.20 14.37
N GLY A 269 0.37 34.28 13.70
CA GLY A 269 1.37 34.27 12.63
C GLY A 269 2.65 33.49 12.97
N GLY A 270 3.00 32.55 12.08
CA GLY A 270 4.15 31.64 12.24
C GLY A 270 3.90 30.42 13.14
N GLN A 271 2.76 30.33 13.83
CA GLN A 271 2.43 29.18 14.69
C GLN A 271 1.82 28.04 13.89
N LEU A 272 2.25 26.80 14.20
CA LEU A 272 1.58 25.58 13.79
C LEU A 272 0.49 25.23 14.81
N LEU A 273 -0.76 25.21 14.35
CA LEU A 273 -1.90 24.78 15.17
C LEU A 273 -2.48 23.47 14.66
N LEU A 274 -2.80 22.56 15.59
CA LEU A 274 -3.66 21.41 15.31
C LEU A 274 -5.12 21.80 15.57
N PHE A 275 -5.95 21.78 14.54
CA PHE A 275 -7.38 22.01 14.64
C PHE A 275 -8.14 20.72 14.92
N GLU A 276 -9.14 20.78 15.80
CA GLU A 276 -10.12 19.70 16.04
C GLU A 276 -11.54 20.29 15.99
N THR A 277 -12.46 19.67 15.24
CA THR A 277 -13.89 20.05 15.27
C THR A 277 -14.78 18.91 14.79
N ASN A 278 -16.10 19.04 14.97
CA ASN A 278 -17.07 18.12 14.39
C ASN A 278 -18.23 18.95 13.81
N VAL A 279 -18.11 19.37 12.55
CA VAL A 279 -19.13 20.18 11.88
C VAL A 279 -20.32 19.29 11.51
N PRO A 280 -21.54 19.55 12.02
CA PRO A 280 -22.71 18.74 11.72
C PRO A 280 -23.11 18.79 10.25
N ALA A 281 -23.82 17.76 9.78
CA ALA A 281 -24.34 17.74 8.41
C ALA A 281 -25.18 19.01 8.11
N ASN A 282 -24.97 19.60 6.93
CA ASN A 282 -25.57 20.88 6.50
C ASN A 282 -25.14 22.14 7.26
N ALA A 283 -24.27 22.05 8.28
CA ALA A 283 -23.53 23.21 8.78
C ALA A 283 -22.27 23.46 7.92
N GLN A 284 -21.68 24.65 8.03
CA GLN A 284 -20.38 24.96 7.41
C GLN A 284 -19.46 25.64 8.40
N LEU A 285 -18.15 25.39 8.28
CA LEU A 285 -17.10 26.18 8.93
C LEU A 285 -15.90 26.27 7.99
N ARG A 286 -15.31 27.46 7.87
CA ARG A 286 -14.16 27.74 6.99
C ARG A 286 -13.17 28.70 7.66
N LEU A 287 -11.89 28.56 7.31
CA LEU A 287 -10.80 29.49 7.66
C LEU A 287 -10.42 30.28 6.40
N GLU A 288 -10.56 31.60 6.44
CA GLU A 288 -10.44 32.49 5.27
C GLU A 288 -9.59 33.73 5.59
N GLU A 289 -8.90 34.28 4.58
CA GLU A 289 -8.04 35.47 4.65
C GLU A 289 -8.60 36.62 3.80
N PHE A 290 -8.51 37.84 4.33
CA PHE A 290 -9.00 39.07 3.69
C PHE A 290 -7.92 40.16 3.79
N ASN A 291 -7.38 40.63 2.66
CA ASN A 291 -6.20 41.51 2.64
C ASN A 291 -6.53 43.02 2.67
N GLU A 292 -7.73 43.43 2.31
CA GLU A 292 -8.05 44.86 2.09
C GLU A 292 -9.25 45.38 2.89
N ASN A 293 -9.95 44.50 3.59
CA ASN A 293 -11.37 44.68 3.90
C ASN A 293 -11.71 43.90 5.19
N ASP A 294 -11.77 44.59 6.33
CA ASP A 294 -12.13 43.97 7.61
C ASP A 294 -13.64 43.66 7.67
N LEU A 295 -14.00 42.37 7.65
CA LEU A 295 -15.38 41.91 7.70
C LEU A 295 -16.16 42.38 8.94
N MET A 296 -15.47 42.76 10.02
CA MET A 296 -16.13 43.31 11.20
C MET A 296 -16.80 44.65 10.89
N ASN A 297 -16.22 45.45 9.99
CA ASN A 297 -16.64 46.83 9.71
C ASN A 297 -17.45 47.02 8.41
N ILE A 298 -17.42 46.06 7.47
CA ILE A 298 -18.05 46.22 6.15
C ILE A 298 -19.57 46.00 6.22
N PRO A 299 -20.43 46.88 5.68
CA PRO A 299 -21.87 46.65 5.66
C PRO A 299 -22.25 45.37 4.90
N TYR A 300 -23.17 44.59 5.46
CA TYR A 300 -23.70 43.37 4.81
C TYR A 300 -25.18 43.55 4.50
N ASN A 301 -25.58 43.18 3.29
CA ASN A 301 -26.97 43.15 2.85
C ASN A 301 -27.40 41.69 2.63
N THR A 302 -28.50 41.29 3.26
CA THR A 302 -29.03 39.91 3.21
C THR A 302 -29.42 39.42 1.83
N SER A 303 -29.72 40.32 0.88
CA SER A 303 -30.09 39.97 -0.50
C SER A 303 -28.92 40.05 -1.49
N TYR A 304 -27.86 40.82 -1.21
CA TYR A 304 -26.83 41.14 -2.21
C TYR A 304 -25.38 40.79 -1.80
N GLY A 305 -25.08 40.67 -0.50
CA GLY A 305 -23.74 40.35 0.02
C GLY A 305 -23.06 41.51 0.75
N TRP A 306 -21.72 41.53 0.73
CA TRP A 306 -20.87 42.53 1.39
C TRP A 306 -20.67 43.78 0.55
N SER A 307 -20.99 44.97 1.05
CA SER A 307 -20.79 46.24 0.34
C SER A 307 -19.30 46.62 0.26
N VAL A 308 -18.53 45.93 -0.60
CA VAL A 308 -17.07 46.07 -0.73
C VAL A 308 -16.61 47.39 -1.35
N TRP A 309 -17.51 48.08 -2.07
CA TRP A 309 -17.25 49.41 -2.63
C TRP A 309 -18.56 50.20 -2.73
N SER A 310 -18.49 51.51 -2.51
CA SER A 310 -19.56 52.43 -2.85
C SER A 310 -19.01 53.78 -3.31
N SER A 311 -19.79 54.48 -4.13
CA SER A 311 -19.47 55.86 -4.53
C SER A 311 -20.74 56.67 -4.80
N PRO A 312 -20.82 57.92 -4.31
CA PRO A 312 -21.87 58.85 -4.71
C PRO A 312 -21.65 59.36 -6.14
N TYR A 313 -22.74 59.66 -6.84
CA TYR A 313 -22.71 60.38 -8.11
C TYR A 313 -23.71 61.56 -8.07
N SER A 314 -23.30 62.67 -8.69
CA SER A 314 -23.96 63.98 -8.56
C SER A 314 -24.78 64.38 -9.78
N SER A 315 -24.50 63.83 -10.96
CA SER A 315 -25.27 64.09 -12.19
C SER A 315 -25.23 62.89 -13.13
N ILE A 316 -26.29 62.73 -13.93
CA ILE A 316 -26.35 61.79 -15.04
C ILE A 316 -26.65 62.60 -16.30
N HIS A 317 -25.76 62.56 -17.30
CA HIS A 317 -26.01 63.21 -18.59
C HIS A 317 -26.77 62.25 -19.53
N PRO A 318 -27.93 62.65 -20.10
CA PRO A 318 -28.55 61.90 -21.18
C PRO A 318 -27.75 62.07 -22.47
N SER A 319 -27.05 61.02 -22.90
CA SER A 319 -26.39 60.95 -24.21
C SER A 319 -27.29 60.19 -25.18
N GLY A 320 -28.37 60.84 -25.64
CA GLY A 320 -29.30 60.25 -26.61
C GLY A 320 -30.39 61.22 -27.06
N HIS A 321 -30.68 61.24 -28.35
CA HIS A 321 -31.87 61.92 -28.88
C HIS A 321 -33.12 61.09 -28.54
N VAL A 322 -34.08 61.71 -27.86
CA VAL A 322 -35.34 61.05 -27.49
C VAL A 322 -36.34 61.25 -28.63
N HIS A 323 -36.69 60.16 -29.31
CA HIS A 323 -37.88 60.10 -30.16
C HIS A 323 -38.89 59.16 -29.51
N GLY A 324 -39.95 59.72 -28.93
CA GLY A 324 -41.06 58.98 -28.33
C GLY A 324 -42.36 59.74 -28.49
N GLY A 325 -43.30 59.16 -29.25
CA GLY A 325 -44.68 59.66 -29.31
C GLY A 325 -45.46 59.36 -28.03
N CYS A 326 -46.59 60.04 -27.85
CA CYS A 326 -47.41 59.94 -26.63
C CYS A 326 -47.73 58.50 -26.21
N GLY A 327 -47.45 58.17 -24.95
CA GLY A 327 -47.90 56.93 -24.30
C GLY A 327 -46.92 55.76 -24.28
N ALA A 328 -45.75 55.87 -24.91
CA ALA A 328 -44.73 54.81 -24.85
C ALA A 328 -43.77 54.99 -23.64
N PRO A 329 -43.45 53.93 -22.88
CA PRO A 329 -42.29 53.94 -21.98
C PRO A 329 -41.02 54.17 -22.79
N TYR A 330 -40.16 55.11 -22.38
CA TYR A 330 -38.85 55.29 -23.00
C TYR A 330 -37.71 54.92 -22.05
N THR A 331 -36.71 54.24 -22.61
CA THR A 331 -35.51 53.81 -21.89
C THR A 331 -34.38 54.80 -22.15
N VAL A 332 -33.80 55.35 -21.09
CA VAL A 332 -32.63 56.21 -21.13
C VAL A 332 -31.43 55.41 -20.62
N SER A 333 -30.56 54.98 -21.54
CA SER A 333 -29.31 54.31 -21.20
C SER A 333 -28.21 55.33 -20.95
N HIS A 334 -27.57 55.28 -19.77
CA HIS A 334 -26.50 56.22 -19.40
C HIS A 334 -25.16 55.49 -19.17
N THR A 335 -24.10 55.96 -19.80
CA THR A 335 -22.75 55.36 -19.67
C THR A 335 -21.99 56.01 -18.51
N LEU A 336 -22.08 55.42 -17.31
CA LEU A 336 -21.34 55.86 -16.12
C LEU A 336 -20.06 55.03 -15.95
N SER A 337 -18.95 55.48 -16.54
CA SER A 337 -17.63 54.84 -16.36
C SER A 337 -17.08 55.08 -14.96
N LEU A 338 -17.34 54.14 -14.05
CA LEU A 338 -16.69 54.07 -12.74
C LEU A 338 -15.49 53.11 -12.83
N GLN A 339 -14.33 53.57 -12.36
CA GLN A 339 -13.11 52.77 -12.19
C GLN A 339 -12.82 52.55 -10.69
N PRO A 340 -13.45 51.58 -10.03
CA PRO A 340 -12.96 51.07 -8.76
C PRO A 340 -11.59 50.41 -8.96
N ASN A 341 -10.53 51.01 -8.41
CA ASN A 341 -9.24 50.35 -8.16
C ASN A 341 -9.36 49.36 -6.99
N LYS A 342 -10.35 48.46 -7.07
CA LYS A 342 -10.69 47.45 -6.05
C LYS A 342 -10.86 46.11 -6.76
N ALA A 343 -10.12 45.11 -6.31
CA ALA A 343 -10.41 43.73 -6.69
C ALA A 343 -11.77 43.33 -6.12
N VAL A 344 -12.55 42.59 -6.91
CA VAL A 344 -13.83 41.98 -6.50
C VAL A 344 -13.89 40.56 -7.05
N SER A 345 -14.62 39.67 -6.38
CA SER A 345 -14.81 38.31 -6.88
C SER A 345 -15.57 38.30 -8.21
N THR A 346 -15.59 37.16 -8.90
CA THR A 346 -16.42 36.97 -10.11
C THR A 346 -17.93 36.95 -9.82
N GLN A 347 -18.34 36.97 -8.54
CA GLN A 347 -19.73 36.92 -8.09
C GLN A 347 -20.12 38.21 -7.34
N TYR A 348 -20.23 39.30 -8.09
CA TYR A 348 -20.66 40.60 -7.59
C TYR A 348 -22.10 40.97 -8.01
N ASN A 349 -22.78 41.76 -7.20
CA ASN A 349 -24.03 42.44 -7.52
C ASN A 349 -23.81 43.96 -7.49
N VAL A 350 -24.33 44.70 -8.47
CA VAL A 350 -24.30 46.18 -8.46
C VAL A 350 -25.70 46.72 -8.21
N LYS A 351 -25.86 47.62 -7.24
CA LYS A 351 -27.16 48.23 -6.92
C LYS A 351 -27.04 49.68 -6.46
N ARG A 352 -27.97 50.52 -6.93
CA ARG A 352 -28.18 51.89 -6.44
C ARG A 352 -28.99 51.88 -5.13
N ILE A 353 -28.62 52.72 -4.16
CA ILE A 353 -29.45 53.00 -2.98
C ILE A 353 -29.84 54.49 -2.98
N ASN A 354 -31.01 54.78 -3.56
CA ASN A 354 -31.88 55.94 -3.24
C ASN A 354 -33.17 55.89 -4.09
N GLY A 355 -34.33 56.11 -3.46
CA GLY A 355 -35.57 56.62 -4.09
C GLY A 355 -36.24 55.81 -5.23
N ALA A 356 -37.21 54.97 -4.85
CA ALA A 356 -38.45 54.69 -5.60
C ALA A 356 -38.49 53.92 -6.96
N SER A 357 -37.38 53.50 -7.57
CA SER A 357 -37.44 52.68 -8.81
C SER A 357 -36.42 51.54 -8.90
N SER A 358 -36.74 50.53 -9.71
CA SER A 358 -35.90 49.35 -9.99
C SER A 358 -35.07 49.55 -11.26
N TYR A 359 -33.76 49.37 -11.15
CA TYR A 359 -32.78 49.63 -12.21
C TYR A 359 -31.99 48.35 -12.58
N THR A 360 -31.59 48.23 -13.84
CA THR A 360 -30.75 47.12 -14.33
C THR A 360 -29.42 47.67 -14.88
N PRO A 361 -28.32 47.62 -14.11
CA PRO A 361 -27.01 48.07 -14.60
C PRO A 361 -26.43 47.09 -15.61
N THR A 362 -25.76 47.61 -16.64
CA THR A 362 -25.05 46.79 -17.64
C THR A 362 -23.55 46.90 -17.38
N VAL A 363 -22.99 45.83 -16.81
CA VAL A 363 -21.59 45.80 -16.35
C VAL A 363 -20.72 45.07 -17.36
N SER A 364 -19.53 45.62 -17.62
CA SER A 364 -18.52 44.99 -18.48
C SER A 364 -17.30 44.59 -17.65
N THR A 365 -16.91 43.33 -17.67
CA THR A 365 -15.63 42.93 -17.08
C THR A 365 -14.48 43.25 -18.06
N SER A 366 -13.34 43.71 -17.55
CA SER A 366 -12.06 43.62 -18.26
C SER A 366 -11.27 42.44 -17.73
N THR A 367 -10.39 41.88 -18.55
CA THR A 367 -9.61 40.66 -18.28
C THR A 367 -8.55 40.78 -17.17
N SER A 368 -8.56 41.86 -16.38
CA SER A 368 -7.50 42.25 -15.44
C SER A 368 -7.98 42.42 -13.98
N GLY A 369 -9.12 41.81 -13.61
CA GLY A 369 -9.61 41.79 -12.22
C GLY A 369 -10.15 43.12 -11.66
N GLN A 370 -10.22 44.17 -12.49
CA GLN A 370 -10.87 45.44 -12.14
C GLN A 370 -12.31 45.45 -12.65
N LEU A 371 -13.26 45.76 -11.76
CA LEU A 371 -14.65 45.98 -12.16
C LEU A 371 -14.74 47.28 -12.98
N ARG A 372 -15.30 47.23 -14.18
CA ARG A 372 -15.67 48.45 -14.92
C ARG A 372 -17.19 48.49 -15.12
N ILE A 373 -17.85 49.35 -14.36
CA ILE A 373 -19.24 49.71 -14.69
C ILE A 373 -19.17 50.54 -15.96
N GLN A 374 -19.77 50.05 -17.06
CA GLN A 374 -19.83 50.76 -18.33
C GLN A 374 -21.08 51.63 -18.38
N SER A 375 -22.26 51.05 -18.14
CA SER A 375 -23.53 51.78 -18.17
C SER A 375 -24.52 51.36 -17.09
N ILE A 376 -25.37 52.32 -16.73
CA ILE A 376 -26.56 52.13 -15.90
C ILE A 376 -27.73 52.59 -16.75
N SER A 377 -28.63 51.69 -17.10
CA SER A 377 -29.84 52.03 -17.86
C SER A 377 -31.03 52.24 -16.93
N GLU A 378 -31.79 53.29 -17.20
CA GLU A 378 -33.05 53.62 -16.52
C GLU A 378 -34.19 53.58 -17.55
N THR A 379 -35.36 53.08 -17.16
CA THR A 379 -36.59 53.24 -17.93
C THR A 379 -37.49 54.20 -17.16
N VAL A 380 -37.71 55.39 -17.70
CA VAL A 380 -38.52 56.42 -17.05
C VAL A 380 -39.91 56.43 -17.66
N ASN A 381 -40.92 56.05 -16.88
CA ASN A 381 -42.31 56.22 -17.26
C ASN A 381 -42.75 57.68 -17.00
N VAL A 382 -42.52 58.56 -17.97
CA VAL A 382 -43.01 59.95 -17.91
C VAL A 382 -44.43 60.02 -18.48
N GLY A 383 -45.42 59.89 -17.60
CA GLY A 383 -46.83 60.07 -17.94
C GLY A 383 -47.23 61.54 -18.00
N TYR A 384 -47.01 62.21 -19.14
CA TYR A 384 -47.63 63.51 -19.43
C TYR A 384 -48.45 63.48 -20.71
N CYS A 385 -49.77 63.60 -20.54
CA CYS A 385 -50.72 63.96 -21.59
C CYS A 385 -51.73 64.93 -20.96
N ASN A 386 -51.55 66.24 -21.18
CA ASN A 386 -52.55 67.23 -20.79
C ASN A 386 -53.57 67.35 -21.93
N TYR A 387 -54.82 66.95 -21.66
CA TYR A 387 -55.95 67.22 -22.54
C TYR A 387 -56.32 68.71 -22.44
N GLY A 388 -56.24 69.44 -23.55
CA GLY A 388 -56.61 70.86 -23.65
C GLY A 388 -57.66 71.08 -24.73
N LEU A 389 -58.75 71.76 -24.39
CA LEU A 389 -59.77 72.17 -25.35
C LEU A 389 -59.32 73.48 -26.03
N LEU A 390 -58.96 73.43 -27.31
CA LEU A 390 -58.66 74.63 -28.10
C LEU A 390 -59.95 75.16 -28.72
N CYS A 391 -60.29 76.40 -28.38
CA CYS A 391 -61.45 77.12 -28.90
C CYS A 391 -61.00 78.35 -29.67
N GLY A 392 -61.45 78.47 -30.91
CA GLY A 392 -61.43 79.71 -31.69
C GLY A 392 -62.85 80.14 -32.03
N ASP A 393 -63.00 81.38 -32.48
CA ASP A 393 -64.22 82.22 -32.43
C ASP A 393 -65.50 81.71 -33.12
N SER A 394 -65.52 80.47 -33.64
CA SER A 394 -66.75 79.80 -34.09
C SER A 394 -66.78 78.26 -33.98
N SER A 395 -65.72 77.60 -33.47
CA SER A 395 -65.79 76.17 -33.08
C SER A 395 -64.64 75.76 -32.16
N CYS A 396 -64.90 74.86 -31.21
CA CYS A 396 -63.88 74.15 -30.45
C CYS A 396 -63.72 72.73 -31.01
N THR A 397 -62.48 72.32 -31.30
CA THR A 397 -62.16 70.95 -31.72
C THR A 397 -61.12 70.35 -30.79
N TRP A 398 -61.33 69.09 -30.39
CA TRP A 398 -60.34 68.31 -29.66
C TRP A 398 -59.19 67.96 -30.61
N GLY A 399 -58.05 68.62 -30.42
CA GLY A 399 -56.84 68.40 -31.23
C GLY A 399 -55.65 68.04 -30.35
N TRP A 400 -54.83 67.09 -30.81
CA TRP A 400 -53.52 66.85 -30.23
C TRP A 400 -52.59 67.99 -30.62
N THR A 401 -52.25 68.88 -29.68
CA THR A 401 -51.04 69.70 -29.81
C THR A 401 -49.84 68.87 -29.39
N GLU A 402 -49.07 68.39 -30.37
CA GLU A 402 -47.67 68.02 -30.12
C GLU A 402 -46.95 69.26 -29.58
N TYR A 403 -46.57 69.20 -28.30
CA TYR A 403 -45.67 70.19 -27.73
C TYR A 403 -44.27 69.90 -28.26
N ASN A 404 -43.98 70.44 -29.45
CA ASN A 404 -42.62 70.54 -29.96
C ASN A 404 -41.84 71.46 -29.01
N TYR A 405 -41.23 70.85 -27.98
CA TYR A 405 -40.21 71.53 -27.20
C TYR A 405 -39.05 71.88 -28.15
N PRO A 406 -38.76 73.18 -28.37
CA PRO A 406 -37.61 73.54 -29.17
C PRO A 406 -36.34 73.07 -28.45
N ASN A 407 -35.42 72.43 -29.18
CA ASN A 407 -34.00 72.04 -28.91
C ASN A 407 -33.28 72.46 -27.59
N THR A 408 -33.96 72.47 -26.46
CA THR A 408 -33.41 72.65 -25.13
C THR A 408 -33.39 71.29 -24.47
N SER A 409 -32.21 70.82 -24.08
CA SER A 409 -32.05 69.60 -23.29
C SER A 409 -33.09 69.55 -22.17
N PRO A 410 -33.71 68.38 -21.88
CA PRO A 410 -34.67 68.27 -20.79
C PRO A 410 -34.03 68.80 -19.50
N PRO A 411 -34.81 69.47 -18.63
CA PRO A 411 -34.26 70.12 -17.45
C PRO A 411 -33.45 69.12 -16.65
N HIS A 412 -32.20 69.49 -16.32
CA HIS A 412 -31.34 68.67 -15.48
C HIS A 412 -32.05 68.42 -14.16
N ILE A 413 -32.56 67.20 -13.97
CA ILE A 413 -32.89 66.67 -12.66
C ILE A 413 -31.66 65.88 -12.21
N PRO A 414 -30.73 66.48 -11.44
CA PRO A 414 -29.74 65.68 -10.74
C PRO A 414 -30.51 64.83 -9.72
N ILE A 415 -30.64 63.53 -10.00
CA ILE A 415 -31.12 62.56 -9.01
C ILE A 415 -29.87 61.97 -8.35
N PRO A 416 -29.35 62.56 -7.26
CA PRO A 416 -28.17 62.04 -6.58
C PRO A 416 -28.41 60.62 -6.09
N GLY A 417 -27.36 59.81 -6.08
CA GLY A 417 -27.44 58.43 -5.63
C GLY A 417 -26.08 57.87 -5.27
N THR A 418 -26.10 56.76 -4.54
CA THR A 418 -24.91 55.97 -4.25
C THR A 418 -25.00 54.65 -4.99
N VAL A 419 -24.00 54.33 -5.80
CA VAL A 419 -23.81 52.98 -6.34
C VAL A 419 -23.07 52.17 -5.30
N HIS A 420 -23.57 50.97 -5.01
CA HIS A 420 -22.88 49.96 -4.19
C HIS A 420 -22.53 48.77 -5.07
N VAL A 421 -21.32 48.24 -4.89
CA VAL A 421 -20.91 46.93 -5.36
C VAL A 421 -20.93 46.00 -4.16
N PHE A 422 -21.72 44.94 -4.26
CA PHE A 422 -21.80 43.88 -3.26
C PHE A 422 -21.06 42.65 -3.76
N ASP A 423 -20.21 42.07 -2.91
CA ASP A 423 -19.52 40.80 -3.17
C ASP A 423 -20.14 39.71 -2.28
N GLN A 424 -20.51 38.57 -2.87
CA GLN A 424 -21.05 37.44 -2.11
C GLN A 424 -19.95 36.57 -1.47
N SER A 425 -18.71 36.70 -1.94
CA SER A 425 -17.54 35.95 -1.46
C SER A 425 -16.25 36.79 -1.54
N PRO A 426 -16.11 37.88 -0.76
CA PRO A 426 -14.93 38.77 -0.79
C PRO A 426 -13.65 38.16 -0.18
N ALA A 427 -13.62 36.84 0.01
CA ALA A 427 -12.46 36.11 0.53
C ALA A 427 -11.38 36.05 -0.54
N ASN A 428 -10.15 36.45 -0.18
CA ASN A 428 -9.02 36.39 -1.11
C ASN A 428 -8.41 34.99 -1.16
N THR A 429 -8.35 34.33 0.00
CA THR A 429 -7.81 32.97 0.13
C THR A 429 -8.69 32.16 1.07
N LEU A 430 -9.18 31.02 0.59
CA LEU A 430 -9.77 29.98 1.43
C LEU A 430 -8.65 29.03 1.85
N HIS A 431 -8.40 28.94 3.16
CA HIS A 431 -7.28 28.16 3.71
C HIS A 431 -7.71 26.77 4.16
N LEU A 432 -8.82 26.65 4.89
CA LEU A 432 -9.37 25.35 5.33
C LEU A 432 -10.90 25.33 5.21
N ILE A 433 -11.44 24.15 4.89
CA ILE A 433 -12.85 23.80 5.04
C ILE A 433 -12.93 22.70 6.11
N PHE A 434 -13.73 22.91 7.15
CA PHE A 434 -13.87 21.95 8.23
C PHE A 434 -15.12 21.08 8.04
N GLY A 435 -15.01 19.80 8.42
CA GLY A 435 -16.04 18.78 8.24
C GLY A 435 -16.43 18.07 9.55
N PRO A 436 -17.21 16.98 9.46
CA PRO A 436 -17.47 16.10 10.60
C PRO A 436 -16.18 15.39 11.02
N ASN A 437 -16.03 15.14 12.34
CA ASN A 437 -14.87 14.49 12.95
C ASN A 437 -13.51 14.97 12.41
N TYR A 438 -13.33 16.29 12.29
CA TYR A 438 -12.17 16.90 11.66
C TYR A 438 -10.96 16.98 12.61
N GLN A 439 -9.77 16.60 12.14
CA GLN A 439 -8.47 16.86 12.75
C GLN A 439 -7.42 17.11 11.65
N SER A 440 -6.72 18.23 11.71
CA SER A 440 -5.65 18.58 10.75
C SER A 440 -4.77 19.72 11.27
N THR A 441 -3.50 19.74 10.88
CA THR A 441 -2.52 20.79 11.22
C THR A 441 -2.50 21.91 10.18
N TYR A 442 -2.23 23.14 10.62
CA TYR A 442 -2.09 24.30 9.73
C TYR A 442 -1.15 25.36 10.32
N THR A 443 -0.21 25.83 9.51
CA THR A 443 0.72 26.91 9.87
C THR A 443 0.14 28.26 9.47
N PHE A 444 -0.04 29.15 10.44
CA PHE A 444 -0.59 30.48 10.17
C PHE A 444 0.42 31.37 9.43
N PRO A 445 0.03 32.03 8.32
CA PRO A 445 0.91 32.97 7.64
C PRO A 445 1.15 34.23 8.49
N ALA A 446 2.41 34.66 8.59
CA ALA A 446 2.79 35.82 9.39
C ALA A 446 2.22 37.13 8.79
N GLY A 447 1.73 38.03 9.66
CA GLY A 447 1.21 39.34 9.26
C GLY A 447 -0.12 39.31 8.49
N LYS A 448 -0.87 38.20 8.54
CA LYS A 448 -2.16 38.05 7.87
C LYS A 448 -3.31 37.97 8.87
N GLN A 449 -4.38 38.72 8.61
CA GLN A 449 -5.60 38.63 9.41
C GLN A 449 -6.47 37.47 8.92
N MET A 450 -6.70 36.52 9.83
CA MET A 450 -7.48 35.31 9.58
C MET A 450 -8.89 35.43 10.20
N TYR A 451 -9.87 34.82 9.55
CA TYR A 451 -11.26 34.78 10.00
C TYR A 451 -11.79 33.35 9.94
N LEU A 452 -12.57 32.97 10.95
CA LEU A 452 -13.46 31.81 10.87
C LEU A 452 -14.84 32.27 10.40
N ILE A 453 -15.38 31.61 9.38
CA ILE A 453 -16.75 31.82 8.91
C ILE A 453 -17.54 30.53 9.13
N ALA A 454 -18.51 30.60 10.03
CA ALA A 454 -19.42 29.52 10.38
C ALA A 454 -20.82 29.78 9.81
N LYS A 455 -21.51 28.72 9.38
CA LYS A 455 -22.95 28.73 9.12
C LYS A 455 -23.61 27.60 9.91
N PRO A 456 -24.06 27.86 11.16
CA PRO A 456 -24.73 26.86 11.97
C PRO A 456 -26.12 26.52 11.43
N ASN A 457 -26.52 25.26 11.58
CA ASN A 457 -27.77 24.69 11.06
C ASN A 457 -28.88 24.63 12.13
N GLY A 458 -28.75 25.40 13.22
CA GLY A 458 -29.55 25.29 14.44
C GLY A 458 -28.80 24.58 15.58
N ASN A 459 -28.03 23.53 15.28
CA ASN A 459 -27.25 22.80 16.28
C ASN A 459 -25.92 23.50 16.58
N ALA A 460 -25.45 23.34 17.82
CA ALA A 460 -24.16 23.87 18.25
C ALA A 460 -23.01 22.94 17.85
N PHE A 461 -21.86 23.53 17.51
CA PHE A 461 -20.59 22.81 17.30
C PHE A 461 -19.39 23.67 17.71
N THR A 462 -18.30 23.02 18.08
CA THR A 462 -17.10 23.68 18.61
C THR A 462 -15.90 23.40 17.73
N ILE A 463 -15.08 24.42 17.49
CA ILE A 463 -13.73 24.27 16.93
C ILE A 463 -12.69 24.59 18.00
N LYS A 464 -11.76 23.66 18.19
CA LYS A 464 -10.60 23.77 19.05
C LYS A 464 -9.36 23.95 18.17
N ALA A 465 -8.37 24.67 18.68
CA ALA A 465 -7.01 24.55 18.17
C ALA A 465 -6.02 24.42 19.34
N THR A 466 -5.00 23.61 19.17
CA THR A 466 -3.89 23.47 20.12
C THR A 466 -2.59 23.87 19.43
N ALA A 467 -1.73 24.63 20.12
CA ALA A 467 -0.39 24.92 19.62
C ALA A 467 0.45 23.65 19.63
N PHE A 468 1.22 23.41 18.57
CA PHE A 468 1.98 22.18 18.40
C PHE A 468 3.43 22.46 17.97
N ASP A 469 4.40 22.00 18.76
CA ASP A 469 5.81 21.97 18.37
C ASP A 469 6.16 20.61 17.77
N LEU A 470 6.53 20.62 16.50
CA LEU A 470 6.90 19.44 15.69
C LEU A 470 7.97 18.56 16.33
N LYS A 471 8.92 19.14 17.07
CA LYS A 471 10.17 18.47 17.47
C LYS A 471 10.21 17.98 18.91
N THR A 472 9.37 18.53 19.77
CA THR A 472 9.44 18.28 21.23
C THR A 472 8.17 17.65 21.78
N THR A 473 7.07 17.77 21.04
CA THR A 473 5.73 17.44 21.56
C THR A 473 5.25 16.15 20.90
N PRO A 474 5.00 15.05 21.67
CA PRO A 474 4.42 13.83 21.11
C PRO A 474 3.10 14.10 20.39
N TYR A 475 2.98 13.62 19.16
CA TYR A 475 1.73 13.61 18.41
C TYR A 475 0.89 12.38 18.74
N LEU A 476 1.50 11.25 19.07
CA LEU A 476 0.83 10.12 19.69
C LEU A 476 1.72 9.53 20.78
N LYS A 477 1.14 9.20 21.93
CA LYS A 477 1.84 8.44 22.97
C LYS A 477 0.91 7.37 23.51
N ILE A 478 1.38 6.13 23.49
CA ILE A 478 0.67 4.97 24.04
C ILE A 478 1.62 4.27 25.01
N THR A 479 1.13 3.98 26.22
CA THR A 479 1.89 3.29 27.28
C THR A 479 1.26 1.97 27.67
N GLY A 480 2.05 1.03 28.18
CA GLY A 480 1.57 -0.27 28.68
C GLY A 480 1.21 -1.29 27.60
N LEU A 481 1.66 -1.10 26.35
CA LEU A 481 1.60 -2.12 25.31
C LEU A 481 2.51 -3.31 25.68
N PRO A 482 2.34 -4.50 25.08
CA PRO A 482 3.33 -5.56 25.20
C PRO A 482 4.72 -5.08 24.72
N GLU A 483 5.76 -5.42 25.48
CA GLU A 483 7.15 -5.02 25.18
C GLU A 483 7.59 -5.51 23.80
N ASN A 484 8.33 -4.67 23.06
CA ASN A 484 8.86 -5.01 21.73
C ASN A 484 7.78 -5.53 20.75
N VAL A 485 6.51 -5.11 20.88
CA VAL A 485 5.46 -5.55 19.95
C VAL A 485 5.55 -4.79 18.63
N PRO A 486 5.59 -5.46 17.46
CA PRO A 486 5.53 -4.79 16.17
C PRO A 486 4.13 -4.18 15.98
N TYR A 487 4.07 -3.03 15.33
CA TYR A 487 2.81 -2.34 15.10
C TYR A 487 2.75 -1.66 13.72
N GLU A 488 1.51 -1.42 13.29
CA GLU A 488 1.20 -0.59 12.14
C GLU A 488 -0.02 0.28 12.46
N ILE A 489 0.07 1.58 12.23
CA ILE A 489 -1.03 2.53 12.36
C ILE A 489 -1.59 2.80 10.96
N ILE A 490 -2.88 2.51 10.78
CA ILE A 490 -3.66 2.80 9.59
C ILE A 490 -4.53 4.03 9.85
N LYS A 491 -4.46 5.02 8.96
CA LYS A 491 -5.37 6.17 8.91
C LYS A 491 -6.03 6.22 7.54
N ASP A 492 -7.36 6.41 7.51
CA ASP A 492 -8.15 6.57 6.29
C ASP A 492 -7.88 5.47 5.21
N GLY A 493 -7.53 4.25 5.65
CA GLY A 493 -7.23 3.09 4.82
C GLY A 493 -5.77 2.90 4.40
N PHE A 494 -4.85 3.78 4.80
CA PHE A 494 -3.42 3.74 4.42
C PHE A 494 -2.50 3.64 5.64
N ALA A 495 -1.32 3.04 5.47
CA ALA A 495 -0.29 3.02 6.50
C ALA A 495 0.27 4.44 6.76
N SER A 496 0.13 4.89 8.00
CA SER A 496 0.57 6.20 8.51
C SER A 496 1.86 6.14 9.31
N ALA A 497 2.06 5.06 10.06
CA ALA A 497 3.30 4.77 10.78
C ALA A 497 3.42 3.25 10.95
N SER A 498 4.65 2.76 11.00
CA SER A 498 4.98 1.37 11.28
C SER A 498 6.19 1.32 12.19
N GLY A 499 6.31 0.26 12.99
CA GLY A 499 7.51 0.06 13.79
C GLY A 499 7.33 -0.97 14.88
N MET A 500 7.98 -0.75 16.03
CA MET A 500 7.96 -1.67 17.15
C MET A 500 7.96 -0.92 18.48
N ALA A 501 7.12 -1.32 19.43
CA ALA A 501 7.10 -0.73 20.76
C ALA A 501 8.48 -0.85 21.43
N GLN A 502 8.76 0.06 22.36
CA GLN A 502 9.95 -0.02 23.21
C GLN A 502 9.91 -1.24 24.15
N SER A 503 11.04 -1.51 24.80
CA SER A 503 11.16 -2.52 25.84
C SER A 503 10.36 -2.21 27.13
N ASP A 504 9.81 -1.01 27.26
CA ASP A 504 8.90 -0.63 28.36
C ASP A 504 7.42 -0.60 27.94
N GLY A 505 7.11 -1.10 26.73
CA GLY A 505 5.75 -1.11 26.21
C GLY A 505 5.25 0.27 25.77
N THR A 506 6.14 1.24 25.50
CA THR A 506 5.75 2.56 24.98
C THR A 506 5.90 2.69 23.47
N VAL A 507 4.99 3.46 22.87
CA VAL A 507 5.09 4.01 21.51
C VAL A 507 4.88 5.51 21.61
N THR A 508 5.89 6.30 21.27
CA THR A 508 5.85 7.77 21.29
C THR A 508 6.27 8.29 19.92
N LEU A 509 5.34 8.85 19.17
CA LEU A 509 5.54 9.36 17.81
C LEU A 509 5.44 10.89 17.82
N LEU A 510 6.46 11.56 17.30
CA LEU A 510 6.40 12.98 16.93
C LEU A 510 5.59 13.14 15.65
N LEU A 511 5.31 14.38 15.21
CA LEU A 511 4.55 14.57 13.96
C LEU A 511 5.33 14.05 12.73
N GLU A 512 6.66 14.10 12.77
CA GLU A 512 7.53 13.57 11.71
C GLU A 512 7.57 12.03 11.64
N ASP A 513 7.21 11.32 12.72
CA ASP A 513 7.15 9.85 12.78
C ASP A 513 5.83 9.27 12.22
N ILE A 514 4.78 10.10 12.07
CA ILE A 514 3.44 9.65 11.72
C ILE A 514 2.79 10.53 10.66
N ASN A 515 2.53 9.94 9.50
CA ASN A 515 1.81 10.63 8.44
C ASN A 515 0.30 10.67 8.73
N ILE A 516 -0.16 11.82 9.21
CA ILE A 516 -1.53 12.06 9.68
C ILE A 516 -2.45 12.67 8.64
N SER A 517 -1.99 12.81 7.39
CA SER A 517 -2.72 13.60 6.41
C SER A 517 -4.08 12.97 6.07
N GLY A 518 -5.01 13.78 5.53
CA GLY A 518 -6.44 13.48 5.56
C GLY A 518 -7.11 14.00 6.84
N THR A 519 -8.38 14.38 6.74
CA THR A 519 -9.01 15.27 7.74
C THR A 519 -9.72 14.55 8.87
N ASN A 520 -9.87 13.22 8.85
CA ASN A 520 -10.65 12.51 9.87
C ASN A 520 -9.87 12.41 11.20
N GLN A 521 -10.58 12.41 12.33
CA GLN A 521 -10.01 12.13 13.64
C GLN A 521 -9.61 10.66 13.77
N GLY A 522 -8.42 10.43 14.32
CA GLY A 522 -7.99 9.11 14.76
C GLY A 522 -7.65 8.13 13.64
N GLY A 523 -7.55 6.86 14.02
CA GLY A 523 -7.12 5.76 13.16
C GLY A 523 -7.19 4.42 13.87
N ILE A 524 -6.56 3.40 13.30
CA ILE A 524 -6.50 2.03 13.82
C ILE A 524 -5.04 1.64 14.00
N MET A 525 -4.68 1.08 15.14
CA MET A 525 -3.37 0.45 15.37
C MET A 525 -3.54 -1.07 15.36
N TYR A 526 -2.81 -1.74 14.49
CA TYR A 526 -2.61 -3.18 14.55
C TYR A 526 -1.36 -3.48 15.38
N LEU A 527 -1.48 -4.39 16.34
CA LEU A 527 -0.37 -4.98 17.07
C LEU A 527 -0.18 -6.43 16.64
N TYR A 528 1.07 -6.88 16.57
CA TYR A 528 1.42 -8.21 16.07
C TYR A 528 2.20 -9.01 17.13
N PRO A 529 1.56 -9.39 18.27
CA PRO A 529 2.26 -9.98 19.42
C PRO A 529 2.94 -11.32 19.11
N ALA A 530 2.35 -12.14 18.23
CA ALA A 530 2.86 -13.44 17.84
C ALA A 530 3.92 -13.40 16.73
N SER A 531 4.08 -12.28 16.03
CA SER A 531 5.08 -12.14 14.98
C SER A 531 6.50 -12.23 15.53
N ILE A 532 7.38 -12.86 14.76
CA ILE A 532 8.79 -13.05 15.12
C ILE A 532 9.52 -11.72 14.94
N LYS A 533 10.36 -11.36 15.91
CA LYS A 533 11.02 -10.06 15.98
C LYS A 533 12.37 -10.12 16.67
N TYR A 534 13.22 -9.18 16.31
CA TYR A 534 14.55 -8.96 16.85
C TYR A 534 14.68 -7.50 17.29
N ARG A 535 15.29 -7.26 18.46
CA ARG A 535 15.85 -5.95 18.85
C ARG A 535 17.29 -6.15 19.31
N GLY A 536 18.21 -5.33 18.81
CA GLY A 536 19.63 -5.40 19.13
C GLY A 536 20.50 -4.68 18.10
N ALA A 537 21.83 -4.78 18.26
CA ALA A 537 22.77 -4.26 17.27
C ALA A 537 22.60 -5.02 15.94
N PHE A 538 22.37 -4.31 14.85
CA PHE A 538 22.00 -4.92 13.59
C PHE A 538 23.22 -5.41 12.79
N SER A 539 23.12 -6.62 12.25
CA SER A 539 23.92 -7.11 11.13
C SER A 539 23.07 -8.12 10.33
N MET A 540 23.40 -9.40 10.25
CA MET A 540 22.49 -10.41 9.72
C MET A 540 21.57 -10.89 10.84
N VAL A 541 20.26 -10.75 10.64
CA VAL A 541 19.21 -11.28 11.52
C VAL A 541 18.49 -12.38 10.76
N VAL A 542 18.52 -13.61 11.29
CA VAL A 542 17.84 -14.77 10.73
C VAL A 542 16.50 -14.96 11.43
N PHE A 543 15.42 -15.07 10.66
CA PHE A 543 14.09 -15.40 11.13
C PHE A 543 13.79 -16.89 10.92
N ASP A 544 13.90 -17.67 12.00
CA ASP A 544 13.56 -19.09 12.05
C ASP A 544 12.07 -19.24 12.40
N ASN A 545 11.27 -19.39 11.36
CA ASN A 545 9.80 -19.41 11.47
C ASN A 545 9.25 -20.76 11.93
N LEU A 546 9.93 -21.88 11.64
CA LEU A 546 9.46 -23.19 12.09
C LEU A 546 9.69 -23.43 13.58
N ASN A 547 10.70 -22.77 14.17
CA ASN A 547 11.01 -22.86 15.59
C ASN A 547 10.64 -21.59 16.39
N GLN A 548 10.13 -20.55 15.73
CA GLN A 548 9.70 -19.27 16.33
C GLN A 548 10.84 -18.50 17.02
N MET A 549 12.03 -18.49 16.40
CA MET A 549 13.25 -17.90 16.95
C MET A 549 13.88 -16.87 16.01
N THR A 550 14.66 -15.94 16.56
CA THR A 550 15.57 -15.07 15.80
C THR A 550 17.01 -15.33 16.19
N LEU A 551 17.91 -15.35 15.22
CA LEU A 551 19.35 -15.46 15.43
C LEU A 551 20.05 -14.21 14.92
N HIS A 552 21.09 -13.77 15.63
CA HIS A 552 21.95 -12.68 15.21
C HIS A 552 23.30 -13.24 14.77
N VAL A 553 23.63 -13.04 13.49
CA VAL A 553 24.85 -13.52 12.84
C VAL A 553 25.71 -12.29 12.51
N PRO A 554 26.90 -12.14 13.12
CA PRO A 554 27.82 -11.07 12.79
C PRO A 554 28.19 -11.07 11.30
N SER A 555 27.81 -10.01 10.58
CA SER A 555 28.10 -9.82 9.15
C SER A 555 28.51 -8.36 8.86
N GLN A 556 29.10 -8.13 7.68
CA GLN A 556 29.41 -6.78 7.20
C GLN A 556 28.19 -6.04 6.63
N GLU A 557 27.14 -6.78 6.24
CA GLU A 557 25.92 -6.25 5.63
C GLU A 557 24.74 -6.41 6.58
N ASN A 558 23.89 -5.39 6.68
CA ASN A 558 22.66 -5.43 7.47
C ASN A 558 21.55 -6.11 6.65
N ILE A 559 21.20 -7.35 7.01
CA ILE A 559 20.27 -8.20 6.25
C ILE A 559 19.28 -8.86 7.22
N ALA A 560 17.98 -8.76 6.92
CA ALA A 560 17.00 -9.68 7.47
C ALA A 560 16.83 -10.88 6.53
N TYR A 561 17.37 -12.03 6.92
CA TYR A 561 17.25 -13.31 6.21
C TYR A 561 16.07 -14.11 6.76
N VAL A 562 15.20 -14.61 5.87
CA VAL A 562 14.07 -15.47 6.23
C VAL A 562 14.43 -16.90 5.88
N ALA A 563 14.50 -17.79 6.88
CA ALA A 563 14.84 -19.19 6.65
C ALA A 563 13.68 -19.91 5.93
N HIS A 564 13.85 -20.16 4.63
CA HIS A 564 12.88 -20.85 3.77
C HIS A 564 13.18 -22.34 3.55
N ALA A 565 14.39 -22.78 3.88
CA ALA A 565 14.83 -24.17 3.80
C ALA A 565 15.30 -24.66 5.19
N TYR A 566 14.98 -25.91 5.51
CA TYR A 566 15.32 -26.52 6.79
C TYR A 566 15.80 -27.95 6.58
N VAL A 567 16.90 -28.33 7.23
CA VAL A 567 17.26 -29.74 7.39
C VAL A 567 16.34 -30.34 8.44
N GLN A 568 15.49 -31.26 7.99
CA GLN A 568 14.55 -31.97 8.84
C GLN A 568 15.15 -33.33 9.23
N ILE A 569 15.71 -33.40 10.43
CA ILE A 569 16.31 -34.61 11.00
C ILE A 569 15.19 -35.41 11.70
N PRO A 570 14.84 -36.62 11.24
CA PRO A 570 13.87 -37.46 11.93
C PRO A 570 14.49 -38.06 13.20
N ILE A 571 13.72 -38.17 14.27
CA ILE A 571 14.14 -38.80 15.52
C ILE A 571 13.74 -40.28 15.49
N ILE A 572 14.73 -41.17 15.58
CA ILE A 572 14.56 -42.62 15.51
C ILE A 572 14.93 -43.21 16.88
N GLY A 573 13.93 -43.46 17.73
CA GLY A 573 14.15 -43.76 19.16
C GLY A 573 14.24 -42.50 20.02
N ASN A 574 14.29 -42.66 21.34
CA ASN A 574 14.36 -41.51 22.26
C ASN A 574 15.82 -41.04 22.40
N VAL A 575 16.06 -39.74 22.30
CA VAL A 575 17.40 -39.14 22.32
C VAL A 575 17.45 -37.83 23.10
N THR A 576 18.55 -37.60 23.81
CA THR A 576 18.91 -36.26 24.31
C THR A 576 19.84 -35.60 23.29
N ILE A 577 19.42 -34.45 22.76
CA ILE A 577 20.23 -33.60 21.88
C ILE A 577 20.86 -32.49 22.71
N GLY A 578 22.18 -32.42 22.68
CA GLY A 578 22.96 -31.35 23.29
C GLY A 578 23.91 -30.71 22.29
N ASP A 579 24.49 -29.56 22.67
CA ASP A 579 25.57 -28.91 21.93
C ASP A 579 25.25 -28.66 20.44
N MET A 580 23.98 -28.44 20.09
CA MET A 580 23.57 -28.19 18.71
C MET A 580 24.09 -26.83 18.23
N HIS A 581 24.84 -26.84 17.13
CA HIS A 581 25.39 -25.64 16.51
C HIS A 581 25.56 -25.81 14.99
N LEU A 582 25.51 -24.69 14.27
CA LEU A 582 25.73 -24.60 12.83
C LEU A 582 27.15 -24.06 12.60
N ASP A 583 28.07 -24.94 12.21
CA ASP A 583 29.55 -24.80 12.19
C ASP A 583 30.20 -24.30 13.49
N GLY A 584 29.88 -23.08 13.91
CA GLY A 584 30.27 -22.48 15.19
C GLY A 584 29.21 -21.56 15.81
N MET A 585 28.04 -21.40 15.17
CA MET A 585 26.92 -20.63 15.69
C MET A 585 26.01 -21.53 16.55
N PRO A 586 25.83 -21.26 17.86
CA PRO A 586 25.01 -22.09 18.72
C PRO A 586 23.52 -22.01 18.36
N LEU A 587 22.87 -23.16 18.26
CA LEU A 587 21.43 -23.33 18.07
C LEU A 587 20.84 -24.00 19.31
N SER A 588 21.17 -23.47 20.49
CA SER A 588 20.87 -24.10 21.79
C SER A 588 19.38 -24.28 22.09
N TYR A 589 18.50 -23.55 21.38
CA TYR A 589 17.04 -23.72 21.42
C TYR A 589 16.55 -25.02 20.77
N LEU A 590 17.42 -25.75 20.07
CA LEU A 590 17.18 -27.09 19.53
C LEU A 590 17.80 -28.21 20.40
N ASN A 591 18.41 -27.86 21.54
CA ASN A 591 18.83 -28.85 22.53
C ASN A 591 17.63 -29.27 23.40
N GLY A 592 17.55 -30.54 23.75
CA GLY A 592 16.47 -31.09 24.57
C GLY A 592 16.33 -32.61 24.40
N ASP A 593 15.39 -33.17 25.14
CA ASP A 593 14.99 -34.57 24.99
C ASP A 593 13.90 -34.70 23.91
N TYR A 594 14.12 -35.60 22.96
CA TYR A 594 13.21 -35.89 21.85
C TYR A 594 12.78 -37.35 21.87
N SER A 595 11.53 -37.59 21.47
CA SER A 595 10.90 -38.91 21.40
C SER A 595 10.87 -39.45 19.96
N SER A 596 10.84 -40.78 19.84
CA SER A 596 10.74 -41.46 18.53
C SER A 596 9.57 -40.93 17.69
N GLY A 597 9.84 -40.56 16.44
CA GLY A 597 8.87 -39.99 15.49
C GLY A 597 8.81 -38.45 15.49
N GLU A 598 9.42 -37.78 16.47
CA GLU A 598 9.63 -36.33 16.43
C GLU A 598 10.68 -35.92 15.38
N ARG A 599 10.89 -34.61 15.20
CA ARG A 599 11.76 -34.08 14.15
C ARG A 599 12.43 -32.79 14.59
N ILE A 600 13.75 -32.73 14.48
CA ILE A 600 14.52 -31.48 14.60
C ILE A 600 14.45 -30.77 13.25
N ARG A 601 14.28 -29.44 13.27
CA ARG A 601 14.22 -28.60 12.07
C ARG A 601 15.31 -27.55 12.16
N VAL A 602 16.46 -27.82 11.56
CA VAL A 602 17.59 -26.89 11.60
C VAL A 602 17.46 -25.92 10.43
N PRO A 603 17.43 -24.59 10.64
CA PRO A 603 17.36 -23.62 9.54
C PRO A 603 18.64 -23.69 8.70
N VAL A 604 18.49 -23.71 7.37
CA VAL A 604 19.62 -23.54 6.44
C VAL A 604 19.96 -22.06 6.39
N ILE A 605 21.21 -21.70 6.70
CA ILE A 605 21.66 -20.30 6.82
C ILE A 605 22.85 -20.04 5.88
N PRO A 606 22.83 -18.94 5.10
CA PRO A 606 23.91 -18.51 4.22
C PRO A 606 25.31 -18.59 4.83
N GLY A 607 26.26 -19.18 4.08
CA GLY A 607 27.65 -19.32 4.51
C GLY A 607 27.93 -20.44 5.53
N TYR A 608 26.90 -21.09 6.08
CA TYR A 608 27.05 -22.23 7.00
C TYR A 608 26.81 -23.57 6.29
N GLN A 609 27.54 -24.61 6.68
CA GLN A 609 27.66 -25.87 5.95
C GLN A 609 27.45 -27.13 6.79
N LYS A 610 27.73 -27.11 8.10
CA LYS A 610 27.61 -28.31 8.96
C LYS A 610 26.70 -28.08 10.15
N ILE A 611 25.85 -29.07 10.43
CA ILE A 611 25.08 -29.19 11.65
C ILE A 611 25.85 -30.11 12.58
N ASN A 612 26.36 -29.58 13.68
CA ASN A 612 27.05 -30.35 14.71
C ASN A 612 26.15 -30.47 15.93
N MET A 613 26.21 -31.62 16.61
CA MET A 613 25.41 -31.89 17.81
C MET A 613 26.03 -33.01 18.65
N LYS A 614 25.47 -33.25 19.83
CA LYS A 614 25.68 -34.46 20.61
C LYS A 614 24.36 -35.20 20.77
N ILE A 615 24.30 -36.45 20.29
CA ILE A 615 23.16 -37.35 20.47
C ILE A 615 23.51 -38.30 21.60
N ASN A 616 22.75 -38.28 22.70
CA ASN A 616 23.04 -39.04 23.93
C ASN A 616 24.48 -38.83 24.44
N GLY A 617 25.03 -37.62 24.24
CA GLY A 617 26.41 -37.26 24.59
C GLY A 617 27.48 -37.56 23.53
N ILE A 618 27.17 -38.38 22.51
CA ILE A 618 28.10 -38.71 21.42
C ILE A 618 28.05 -37.64 20.34
N ALA A 619 29.21 -37.11 19.94
CA ALA A 619 29.31 -36.10 18.90
C ALA A 619 28.87 -36.65 17.53
N ALA A 620 28.01 -35.91 16.84
CA ALA A 620 27.52 -36.18 15.49
C ALA A 620 27.62 -34.90 14.64
N SER A 621 27.85 -35.08 13.33
CA SER A 621 27.91 -33.98 12.36
C SER A 621 27.18 -34.39 11.09
N ILE A 622 26.41 -33.47 10.52
CA ILE A 622 25.71 -33.63 9.23
C ILE A 622 26.12 -32.47 8.35
N THR A 623 26.78 -32.75 7.22
CA THR A 623 27.04 -31.72 6.20
C THR A 623 25.75 -31.45 5.43
N ILE A 624 25.32 -30.20 5.31
CA ILE A 624 24.05 -29.83 4.67
C ILE A 624 24.03 -30.28 3.20
N SER A 625 25.17 -30.24 2.51
CA SER A 625 25.35 -30.72 1.13
C SER A 625 25.23 -32.23 0.96
N GLU A 626 25.27 -33.01 2.05
CA GLU A 626 25.10 -34.48 2.05
C GLU A 626 23.66 -34.89 2.40
N VAL A 627 22.84 -33.93 2.87
CA VAL A 627 21.41 -34.15 3.16
C VAL A 627 20.64 -34.28 1.86
N LEU A 628 19.72 -35.24 1.79
CA LEU A 628 18.86 -35.43 0.62
C LEU A 628 17.98 -34.19 0.38
N GLY A 629 18.33 -33.42 -0.66
CA GLY A 629 17.49 -32.36 -1.20
C GLY A 629 16.24 -32.95 -1.86
N SER A 630 15.10 -32.26 -1.73
CA SER A 630 13.94 -32.59 -2.57
C SER A 630 14.34 -32.49 -4.04
N THR A 631 13.88 -33.43 -4.87
CA THR A 631 13.96 -33.40 -6.33
C THR A 631 13.85 -31.99 -6.87
N GLY A 632 14.65 -31.62 -7.89
CA GLY A 632 14.68 -30.24 -8.44
C GLY A 632 13.35 -29.69 -8.97
N LEU A 633 12.28 -30.50 -8.94
CA LEU A 633 10.88 -30.10 -9.09
C LEU A 633 10.31 -29.52 -7.78
N LYS A 634 9.90 -28.24 -7.80
CA LYS A 634 9.08 -27.59 -6.77
C LYS A 634 7.79 -27.03 -7.39
N ALA A 635 6.64 -27.32 -6.79
CA ALA A 635 5.39 -26.61 -7.09
C ALA A 635 5.40 -25.20 -6.47
N ILE A 636 5.05 -24.18 -7.25
CA ILE A 636 4.86 -22.82 -6.77
C ILE A 636 3.42 -22.70 -6.24
N THR A 637 3.27 -22.49 -4.93
CA THR A 637 1.99 -22.22 -4.30
C THR A 637 1.53 -20.78 -4.60
N PRO A 638 0.22 -20.49 -4.70
CA PRO A 638 -0.27 -19.13 -4.85
C PRO A 638 0.25 -18.20 -3.74
N SER A 639 0.65 -16.98 -4.11
CA SER A 639 1.14 -15.96 -3.18
C SER A 639 0.75 -14.55 -3.59
N THR A 640 0.52 -13.67 -2.62
CA THR A 640 0.26 -12.23 -2.86
C THR A 640 1.13 -11.40 -1.93
N SER A 641 1.47 -10.18 -2.35
CA SER A 641 2.00 -9.15 -1.46
C SER A 641 1.36 -7.82 -1.82
N THR A 642 0.88 -7.10 -0.82
CA THR A 642 0.27 -5.76 -0.97
C THR A 642 1.02 -4.77 -0.10
N ILE A 643 1.48 -3.68 -0.71
CA ILE A 643 2.13 -2.56 -0.04
C ILE A 643 1.25 -1.32 -0.23
N THR A 644 1.04 -0.57 0.85
CA THR A 644 0.45 0.77 0.79
C THR A 644 1.45 1.78 1.29
N ARG A 645 1.40 2.99 0.73
CA ARG A 645 2.21 4.13 1.17
C ARG A 645 1.34 5.37 1.18
N TYR A 646 1.64 6.26 2.11
CA TYR A 646 1.07 7.58 2.14
C TYR A 646 2.15 8.63 2.34
N ASP A 647 2.03 9.76 1.67
CA ASP A 647 2.84 10.96 1.85
C ASP A 647 1.91 12.17 2.05
N GLY A 648 2.07 12.89 3.16
CA GLY A 648 1.09 13.86 3.64
C GLY A 648 1.35 15.28 3.17
N ASP A 649 2.63 15.58 2.93
CA ASP A 649 3.17 16.88 2.52
C ASP A 649 3.94 16.80 1.17
N GLY A 650 4.25 15.57 0.72
CA GLY A 650 4.92 15.26 -0.54
C GLY A 650 4.05 14.45 -1.51
N ILE A 651 4.68 13.92 -2.55
CA ILE A 651 4.05 13.01 -3.53
C ILE A 651 4.59 11.60 -3.33
N VAL A 652 3.76 10.58 -3.56
CA VAL A 652 4.25 9.21 -3.70
C VAL A 652 4.87 9.12 -5.09
N SER A 653 6.20 9.28 -5.15
CA SER A 653 6.99 9.25 -6.38
C SER A 653 7.13 7.86 -6.98
N SER A 654 7.05 6.80 -6.16
CA SER A 654 6.87 5.43 -6.60
C SER A 654 6.30 4.55 -5.49
N ILE A 655 5.69 3.43 -5.88
CA ILE A 655 5.36 2.32 -5.00
C ILE A 655 5.56 0.99 -5.72
N SER A 656 6.08 -0.01 -5.01
CA SER A 656 6.23 -1.37 -5.53
C SER A 656 5.78 -2.42 -4.53
N ALA A 657 5.37 -3.57 -5.05
CA ALA A 657 5.09 -4.77 -4.28
C ALA A 657 5.77 -5.97 -4.95
N THR A 658 6.28 -6.88 -4.14
CA THR A 658 7.00 -8.08 -4.60
C THR A 658 6.44 -9.31 -3.91
N THR A 659 6.09 -10.35 -4.66
CA THR A 659 5.74 -11.67 -4.11
C THR A 659 6.53 -12.75 -4.86
N GLY A 660 6.92 -13.82 -4.17
CA GLY A 660 7.83 -14.81 -4.74
C GLY A 660 7.92 -16.10 -3.94
N THR A 661 8.70 -17.05 -4.45
CA THR A 661 8.97 -18.35 -3.83
C THR A 661 10.43 -18.76 -4.03
N VAL A 662 10.97 -19.56 -3.10
CA VAL A 662 12.35 -20.07 -3.17
C VAL A 662 12.34 -21.55 -3.53
N ALA A 663 12.92 -21.94 -4.66
CA ALA A 663 13.32 -23.32 -4.91
C ALA A 663 14.80 -23.54 -4.56
N TYR A 664 15.17 -24.80 -4.39
CA TYR A 664 16.48 -25.20 -3.88
C TYR A 664 16.97 -26.44 -4.62
N VAL A 665 18.29 -26.53 -4.84
CA VAL A 665 18.99 -27.70 -5.38
C VAL A 665 20.34 -27.84 -4.68
N ILE A 666 20.74 -29.07 -4.33
CA ILE A 666 22.16 -29.41 -4.09
C ILE A 666 22.70 -30.06 -5.35
N SER A 667 23.84 -29.60 -5.84
CA SER A 667 24.52 -30.24 -6.96
C SER A 667 25.27 -31.50 -6.48
N THR A 668 25.01 -32.64 -7.11
CA THR A 668 25.67 -33.92 -6.78
C THR A 668 26.97 -34.16 -7.54
N ALA A 669 27.29 -33.31 -8.52
CA ALA A 669 28.48 -33.38 -9.37
C ALA A 669 28.85 -31.98 -9.87
N ASP A 670 30.07 -31.81 -10.37
CA ASP A 670 30.46 -30.59 -11.08
C ASP A 670 29.72 -30.49 -12.41
N GLY A 671 29.13 -29.32 -12.71
CA GLY A 671 28.39 -29.14 -13.95
C GLY A 671 27.63 -27.82 -14.05
N THR A 672 26.50 -27.87 -14.77
CA THR A 672 25.58 -26.75 -14.95
C THR A 672 24.17 -27.20 -14.64
N ILE A 673 23.59 -26.64 -13.58
CA ILE A 673 22.18 -26.84 -13.25
C ILE A 673 21.36 -26.02 -14.23
N THR A 674 20.44 -26.69 -14.91
CA THR A 674 19.45 -26.08 -15.82
C THR A 674 18.10 -26.02 -15.11
N THR A 675 17.59 -24.83 -14.89
CA THR A 675 16.31 -24.61 -14.20
C THR A 675 15.29 -24.00 -15.16
N SER A 676 14.21 -24.74 -15.36
CA SER A 676 13.00 -24.33 -16.08
C SER A 676 11.93 -23.87 -15.09
N ILE A 677 11.31 -22.73 -15.37
CA ILE A 677 10.28 -22.13 -14.53
C ILE A 677 9.04 -21.88 -15.38
N THR A 678 7.88 -22.20 -14.82
CA THR A 678 6.57 -21.77 -15.33
C THR A 678 5.78 -21.19 -14.16
N ALA A 679 5.21 -20.00 -14.30
CA ALA A 679 4.34 -19.42 -13.28
C ALA A 679 3.21 -18.60 -13.90
N THR A 680 2.11 -18.40 -13.19
CA THR A 680 1.05 -17.48 -13.58
C THR A 680 1.10 -16.27 -12.66
N ILE A 681 1.22 -15.06 -13.21
CA ILE A 681 1.39 -13.83 -12.43
C ILE A 681 0.34 -12.77 -12.78
N SER A 682 0.10 -11.84 -11.86
CA SER A 682 -0.61 -10.59 -12.12
C SER A 682 -0.09 -9.48 -11.20
N GLY A 683 -0.49 -8.24 -11.47
CA GLY A 683 -0.19 -7.11 -10.61
C GLY A 683 -1.21 -5.99 -10.77
N SER A 684 -1.33 -5.15 -9.76
CA SER A 684 -2.06 -3.89 -9.84
C SER A 684 -1.36 -2.82 -9.00
N SER A 685 -1.40 -1.60 -9.49
CA SER A 685 -0.84 -0.43 -8.81
C SER A 685 -1.78 0.75 -8.97
N ARG A 686 -1.89 1.56 -7.92
CA ARG A 686 -2.67 2.81 -7.91
C ARG A 686 -1.89 3.87 -7.18
N ILE A 687 -1.55 4.95 -7.87
CA ILE A 687 -1.01 6.16 -7.25
C ILE A 687 -1.99 7.31 -7.46
N GLU A 688 -2.20 8.09 -6.41
CA GLU A 688 -3.01 9.30 -6.40
C GLU A 688 -2.20 10.42 -5.77
N ASN A 689 -1.75 11.37 -6.58
CA ASN A 689 -1.00 12.54 -6.10
C ASN A 689 -1.83 13.81 -6.33
N SER A 690 -1.77 14.74 -5.39
CA SER A 690 -2.47 16.03 -5.42
C SER A 690 -1.53 17.20 -5.16
N ALA A 691 -1.82 18.35 -5.76
CA ALA A 691 -1.18 19.64 -5.53
C ALA A 691 -2.23 20.71 -5.23
N TYR A 692 -1.90 21.67 -4.37
CA TYR A 692 -2.79 22.78 -3.98
C TYR A 692 -2.18 24.14 -4.32
N PHE A 693 -2.99 25.08 -4.84
CA PHE A 693 -2.56 26.32 -5.50
C PHE A 693 -3.69 27.37 -5.65
N THR A 694 -3.42 28.57 -6.18
CA THR A 694 -4.44 29.63 -6.40
C THR A 694 -4.42 30.16 -7.85
N ALA A 695 -5.61 30.21 -8.46
CA ALA A 695 -5.81 30.21 -9.92
C ALA A 695 -6.62 31.45 -10.39
N PRO A 696 -6.77 31.77 -11.71
CA PRO A 696 -6.55 30.94 -12.92
C PRO A 696 -5.72 31.69 -14.03
N PRO A 697 -5.67 31.31 -15.34
CA PRO A 697 -6.36 30.24 -16.09
C PRO A 697 -5.38 29.38 -16.98
N PRO A 698 -5.59 28.99 -18.27
CA PRO A 698 -5.16 27.64 -18.77
C PRO A 698 -4.36 27.64 -20.12
N ILE A 699 -4.03 26.55 -20.83
CA ILE A 699 -3.53 25.18 -20.51
C ILE A 699 -2.21 24.99 -21.33
N PRO A 700 -1.31 24.05 -21.00
CA PRO A 700 -1.26 22.77 -21.77
C PRO A 700 -0.91 21.52 -20.92
N PRO A 701 -1.01 20.28 -21.46
CA PRO A 701 -0.91 19.03 -20.68
C PRO A 701 0.51 18.44 -20.53
N ALA A 702 0.66 17.52 -19.57
CA ALA A 702 1.92 16.88 -19.16
C ALA A 702 2.12 15.45 -19.75
N PRO A 703 3.36 14.90 -19.78
CA PRO A 703 3.68 13.62 -20.44
C PRO A 703 3.34 12.36 -19.60
N PRO A 704 3.33 11.16 -20.21
CA PRO A 704 2.97 9.91 -19.53
C PRO A 704 4.12 9.32 -18.67
N PRO A 705 3.84 8.73 -17.49
CA PRO A 705 4.81 7.92 -16.72
C PRO A 705 5.01 6.51 -17.29
N THR A 706 6.03 5.81 -16.76
CA THR A 706 6.34 4.40 -17.04
C THR A 706 5.98 3.48 -15.86
N ASP A 707 5.26 2.38 -16.12
CA ASP A 707 4.97 1.28 -15.17
C ASP A 707 5.12 -0.06 -15.92
N PRO A 708 5.95 -1.01 -15.43
CA PRO A 708 5.99 -2.38 -15.93
C PRO A 708 5.77 -3.47 -14.85
N LEU A 709 4.98 -4.49 -15.16
CA LEU A 709 5.00 -5.78 -14.47
C LEU A 709 6.22 -6.57 -14.91
N ARG A 710 7.01 -7.07 -13.96
CA ARG A 710 8.22 -7.84 -14.22
C ARG A 710 8.22 -9.15 -13.45
N ALA A 711 8.92 -10.15 -13.97
CA ALA A 711 9.29 -11.32 -13.19
C ALA A 711 10.77 -11.63 -13.34
N TYR A 712 11.36 -12.01 -12.23
CA TYR A 712 12.79 -12.21 -12.06
C TYR A 712 13.07 -13.54 -11.36
N VAL A 713 14.31 -13.98 -11.52
CA VAL A 713 14.91 -15.10 -10.81
C VAL A 713 16.23 -14.62 -10.25
N ASP A 714 16.32 -14.48 -8.94
CA ASP A 714 17.60 -14.29 -8.25
C ASP A 714 18.18 -15.68 -7.93
N ILE A 715 19.45 -15.87 -8.29
CA ILE A 715 20.20 -17.10 -8.04
C ILE A 715 21.20 -16.82 -6.91
N TYR A 716 21.15 -17.62 -5.86
CA TYR A 716 22.13 -17.62 -4.78
C TYR A 716 22.87 -18.95 -4.76
N ARG A 717 24.18 -18.93 -4.51
CA ARG A 717 25.01 -20.12 -4.30
C ARG A 717 25.62 -20.07 -2.92
N ASN A 718 25.35 -21.09 -2.10
CA ASN A 718 25.76 -21.16 -0.69
C ASN A 718 25.36 -19.88 0.09
N GLY A 719 24.21 -19.30 -0.29
CA GLY A 719 23.67 -18.04 0.24
C GLY A 719 24.27 -16.74 -0.31
N LYS A 720 25.28 -16.80 -1.18
CA LYS A 720 25.84 -15.63 -1.87
C LYS A 720 25.08 -15.36 -3.16
N PHE A 721 24.64 -14.13 -3.39
CA PHE A 721 24.04 -13.72 -4.67
C PHE A 721 25.02 -13.92 -5.84
N VAL A 722 24.57 -14.63 -6.88
CA VAL A 722 25.35 -14.95 -8.09
C VAL A 722 24.89 -14.09 -9.27
N SER A 723 23.59 -14.06 -9.52
CA SER A 723 23.02 -13.38 -10.68
C SER A 723 21.51 -13.19 -10.55
N GLN A 724 20.99 -12.15 -11.21
CA GLN A 724 19.57 -11.95 -11.44
C GLN A 724 19.25 -12.12 -12.93
N LYS A 725 18.16 -12.82 -13.25
CA LYS A 725 17.63 -12.93 -14.62
C LYS A 725 16.18 -12.47 -14.69
N GLN A 726 15.89 -11.50 -15.53
CA GLN A 726 14.51 -11.15 -15.89
C GLN A 726 13.96 -12.23 -16.84
N ILE A 727 12.87 -12.89 -16.47
CA ILE A 727 12.19 -13.92 -17.27
C ILE A 727 10.89 -13.42 -17.91
N TYR A 728 10.34 -12.29 -17.42
CA TYR A 728 9.17 -11.66 -18.02
C TYR A 728 9.18 -10.15 -17.80
N PHE A 729 8.60 -9.43 -18.77
CA PHE A 729 8.43 -7.99 -18.75
C PHE A 729 7.19 -7.61 -19.56
N ASN A 730 6.27 -6.86 -18.96
CA ASN A 730 5.14 -6.24 -19.64
C ASN A 730 5.02 -4.78 -19.20
N ALA A 731 5.30 -3.85 -20.13
CA ALA A 731 5.15 -2.41 -19.93
C ALA A 731 3.78 -1.87 -20.38
N ASN A 732 2.82 -2.75 -20.69
CA ASN A 732 1.50 -2.41 -21.20
C ASN A 732 0.39 -2.89 -20.24
N PRO A 733 0.21 -2.23 -19.08
CA PRO A 733 -0.95 -2.44 -18.22
C PRO A 733 -2.25 -1.97 -18.90
N LEU A 734 -3.39 -2.44 -18.38
CA LEU A 734 -4.66 -1.73 -18.54
C LEU A 734 -4.60 -0.48 -17.66
N VAL A 735 -4.58 0.70 -18.29
CA VAL A 735 -4.41 1.99 -17.61
C VAL A 735 -5.76 2.69 -17.45
N THR A 736 -6.04 3.16 -16.23
CA THR A 736 -7.10 4.13 -15.94
C THR A 736 -6.48 5.35 -15.28
N ASN A 737 -6.28 6.41 -16.07
CA ASN A 737 -5.78 7.70 -15.62
C ASN A 737 -6.94 8.69 -15.51
N THR A 738 -7.10 9.32 -14.35
CA THR A 738 -8.04 10.42 -14.15
C THR A 738 -7.32 11.61 -13.54
N GLY A 739 -7.35 12.75 -14.23
CA GLY A 739 -6.87 14.02 -13.73
C GLY A 739 -8.03 14.97 -13.51
N THR A 740 -8.14 15.54 -12.31
CA THR A 740 -9.14 16.56 -11.98
C THR A 740 -8.45 17.82 -11.48
N VAL A 741 -8.75 18.95 -12.11
CA VAL A 741 -8.39 20.27 -11.60
C VAL A 741 -9.68 20.91 -11.09
N SER A 742 -9.71 21.24 -9.81
CA SER A 742 -10.88 21.80 -9.13
C SER A 742 -10.46 22.95 -8.23
N GLY A 743 -10.83 24.18 -8.61
CA GLY A 743 -10.53 25.40 -7.86
C GLY A 743 -9.03 25.53 -7.57
N SER A 744 -8.69 25.39 -6.29
CA SER A 744 -7.34 25.48 -5.73
C SER A 744 -6.57 24.15 -5.68
N SER A 745 -6.95 23.15 -6.48
CA SER A 745 -6.32 21.82 -6.44
C SER A 745 -6.22 21.14 -7.81
N SER A 746 -5.16 20.34 -8.00
CA SER A 746 -5.07 19.32 -9.05
C SER A 746 -4.78 17.97 -8.42
N THR A 747 -5.61 16.97 -8.74
CA THR A 747 -5.39 15.57 -8.38
C THR A 747 -5.17 14.76 -9.65
N VAL A 748 -4.18 13.87 -9.62
CA VAL A 748 -3.94 12.89 -10.68
C VAL A 748 -3.92 11.50 -10.05
N ILE A 749 -4.84 10.65 -10.51
CA ILE A 749 -4.90 9.23 -10.19
C ILE A 749 -4.43 8.45 -11.41
N ALA A 750 -3.45 7.59 -11.22
CA ALA A 750 -3.04 6.58 -12.19
C ALA A 750 -3.28 5.20 -11.58
N THR A 751 -4.11 4.40 -12.24
CA THR A 751 -4.37 2.99 -11.87
C THR A 751 -3.93 2.09 -13.02
N TYR A 752 -3.10 1.10 -12.71
CA TYR A 752 -2.56 0.14 -13.65
C TYR A 752 -2.97 -1.26 -13.21
N THR A 753 -3.46 -2.06 -14.15
CA THR A 753 -3.87 -3.45 -13.88
C THR A 753 -3.30 -4.38 -14.94
N TYR A 754 -2.60 -5.40 -14.50
CA TYR A 754 -2.07 -6.47 -15.34
C TYR A 754 -2.91 -7.73 -15.17
N PRO A 755 -3.55 -8.25 -16.22
CA PRO A 755 -4.30 -9.51 -16.15
C PRO A 755 -3.36 -10.68 -15.87
N GLN A 756 -3.94 -11.79 -15.40
CA GLN A 756 -3.23 -13.06 -15.22
C GLN A 756 -2.52 -13.46 -16.53
N THR A 757 -1.19 -13.62 -16.45
CA THR A 757 -0.35 -14.02 -17.58
C THR A 757 0.55 -15.17 -17.17
N VAL A 758 0.66 -16.19 -18.02
CA VAL A 758 1.63 -17.27 -17.85
C VAL A 758 3.00 -16.79 -18.31
N ILE A 759 4.01 -17.00 -17.46
CA ILE A 759 5.41 -16.71 -17.71
C ILE A 759 6.19 -18.01 -17.72
N ASN A 760 7.21 -18.07 -18.57
CA ASN A 760 8.14 -19.19 -18.64
C ASN A 760 9.57 -18.69 -18.82
N GLY A 761 10.53 -19.42 -18.25
CA GLY A 761 11.93 -19.07 -18.36
C GLY A 761 12.84 -20.27 -18.12
N VAL A 762 13.91 -20.36 -18.89
CA VAL A 762 15.00 -21.33 -18.66
C VAL A 762 16.26 -20.55 -18.30
N LEU A 763 16.97 -20.97 -17.27
CA LEU A 763 18.23 -20.42 -16.82
C LEU A 763 19.23 -21.55 -16.55
N THR A 764 20.50 -21.22 -16.63
CA THR A 764 21.61 -22.12 -16.38
C THR A 764 22.57 -21.46 -15.40
N THR A 765 23.03 -22.21 -14.41
CA THR A 765 24.07 -21.77 -13.49
C THR A 765 25.08 -22.88 -13.30
N GLY A 766 26.38 -22.54 -13.31
CA GLY A 766 27.40 -23.51 -12.92
C GLY A 766 27.21 -23.93 -11.46
N ALA A 767 27.61 -25.14 -11.12
CA ALA A 767 27.68 -25.62 -9.74
C ALA A 767 28.80 -26.66 -9.62
N PHE A 768 29.44 -26.71 -8.45
CA PHE A 768 30.36 -27.78 -8.07
C PHE A 768 29.65 -28.81 -7.20
N ALA A 769 30.19 -30.02 -7.12
CA ALA A 769 29.65 -31.05 -6.22
C ALA A 769 29.56 -30.51 -4.77
N GLY A 770 28.36 -30.57 -4.19
CA GLY A 770 28.03 -30.01 -2.88
C GLY A 770 27.57 -28.55 -2.87
N ASP A 771 27.62 -27.81 -3.98
CA ASP A 771 27.06 -26.45 -4.06
C ASP A 771 25.53 -26.48 -3.80
N MET A 772 25.10 -25.69 -2.84
CA MET A 772 23.71 -25.34 -2.56
C MET A 772 23.31 -24.17 -3.47
N ILE A 773 22.27 -24.34 -4.28
CA ILE A 773 21.72 -23.30 -5.16
C ILE A 773 20.27 -22.98 -4.77
N GLU A 774 20.00 -21.71 -4.50
CA GLU A 774 18.66 -21.19 -4.26
C GLU A 774 18.18 -20.35 -5.45
N PHE A 775 16.93 -20.55 -5.87
CA PHE A 775 16.26 -19.80 -6.92
C PHE A 775 15.07 -19.05 -6.33
N TYR A 776 15.22 -17.74 -6.10
CA TYR A 776 14.10 -16.89 -5.70
C TYR A 776 13.38 -16.36 -6.94
N VAL A 777 12.24 -16.97 -7.25
CA VAL A 777 11.38 -16.59 -8.38
C VAL A 777 10.32 -15.63 -7.86
N TYR A 778 10.26 -14.42 -8.41
CA TYR A 778 9.33 -13.39 -7.94
C TYR A 778 8.69 -12.57 -9.05
N ALA A 779 7.44 -12.15 -8.80
CA ALA A 779 6.74 -11.13 -9.53
C ALA A 779 6.90 -9.78 -8.80
N ASN A 780 7.17 -8.73 -9.57
CA ASN A 780 7.30 -7.36 -9.07
C ASN A 780 6.42 -6.43 -9.92
N THR A 781 5.58 -5.65 -9.25
CA THR A 781 4.89 -4.50 -9.86
C THR A 781 5.49 -3.23 -9.28
N GLN A 782 5.79 -2.25 -10.12
CA GLN A 782 6.27 -0.93 -9.71
C GLN A 782 5.53 0.14 -10.51
N ALA A 783 4.78 1.00 -9.80
CA ALA A 783 4.28 2.25 -10.35
C ALA A 783 5.20 3.39 -9.97
N ASP A 784 5.52 4.23 -10.94
CA ASP A 784 6.05 5.57 -10.69
C ASP A 784 4.88 6.58 -10.67
N GLY A 785 4.94 7.51 -9.72
CA GLY A 785 3.85 8.42 -9.42
C GLY A 785 3.79 9.59 -10.39
N PRO A 786 2.62 9.89 -10.98
CA PRO A 786 2.48 11.10 -11.78
C PRO A 786 2.68 12.31 -10.87
N ILE A 787 3.48 13.28 -11.32
CA ILE A 787 3.58 14.58 -10.66
C ILE A 787 2.28 15.34 -10.96
N PRO A 788 1.48 15.73 -9.95
CA PRO A 788 0.28 16.51 -10.17
C PRO A 788 0.68 17.87 -10.76
N PRO A 789 0.10 18.30 -11.90
CA PRO A 789 0.54 19.49 -12.58
C PRO A 789 0.29 20.74 -11.71
N ILE A 790 1.38 21.41 -11.33
CA ILE A 790 1.34 22.74 -10.73
C ILE A 790 1.20 23.73 -11.90
N PRO A 791 0.09 24.49 -12.01
CA PRO A 791 -0.04 25.42 -13.12
C PRO A 791 0.97 26.56 -12.99
N SER A 792 1.58 26.98 -14.11
CA SER A 792 2.63 28.00 -14.08
C SER A 792 2.13 29.33 -13.49
N GLY A 793 3.02 30.06 -12.82
CA GLY A 793 2.68 31.29 -12.09
C GLY A 793 1.87 31.08 -10.80
N HIS A 794 1.48 29.85 -10.48
CA HIS A 794 0.90 29.52 -9.18
C HIS A 794 2.01 29.13 -8.21
N THR A 795 1.92 29.58 -6.95
CA THR A 795 2.79 29.07 -5.89
C THR A 795 2.22 27.76 -5.36
N LEU A 796 3.03 26.70 -5.35
CA LEU A 796 2.67 25.45 -4.68
C LEU A 796 2.45 25.73 -3.18
N THR A 797 1.27 25.37 -2.67
CA THR A 797 0.98 25.46 -1.22
C THR A 797 1.39 24.17 -0.51
N SER A 798 1.02 23.01 -1.06
CA SER A 798 1.36 21.69 -0.53
C SER A 798 1.12 20.58 -1.55
N HIS A 799 1.71 19.41 -1.30
CA HIS A 799 1.40 18.15 -1.97
C HIS A 799 0.77 17.15 -1.00
N ALA A 800 0.10 16.14 -1.56
CA ALA A 800 -0.24 14.91 -0.85
C ALA A 800 -0.23 13.74 -1.86
N GLY A 801 0.16 12.55 -1.41
CA GLY A 801 0.31 11.38 -2.28
C GLY A 801 -0.12 10.08 -1.61
N LYS A 802 -0.87 9.24 -2.33
CA LYS A 802 -1.29 7.89 -1.87
C LYS A 802 -0.81 6.86 -2.87
N GLY A 803 -0.29 5.74 -2.38
CA GLY A 803 0.13 4.60 -3.19
C GLY A 803 -0.44 3.30 -2.68
N HIS A 804 -0.83 2.43 -3.60
CA HIS A 804 -1.16 1.03 -3.37
C HIS A 804 -0.52 0.20 -4.48
N ALA A 805 0.15 -0.91 -4.13
CA ALA A 805 0.69 -1.88 -5.08
C ALA A 805 0.40 -3.29 -4.59
N THR A 806 0.01 -4.18 -5.50
CA THR A 806 -0.23 -5.59 -5.25
C THR A 806 0.42 -6.42 -6.35
N ALA A 807 1.25 -7.39 -5.98
CA ALA A 807 1.80 -8.40 -6.88
C ALA A 807 1.28 -9.78 -6.45
N THR A 808 0.91 -10.62 -7.42
CA THR A 808 0.35 -11.96 -7.18
C THR A 808 1.00 -12.99 -8.09
N ILE A 809 1.37 -14.14 -7.52
CA ILE A 809 1.63 -15.39 -8.25
C ILE A 809 0.44 -16.31 -7.96
N HIS A 810 -0.21 -16.83 -9.00
CA HIS A 810 -1.40 -17.69 -8.90
C HIS A 810 -1.05 -19.19 -8.84
N GLY A 811 0.22 -19.54 -9.06
CA GLY A 811 0.73 -20.90 -9.06
C GLY A 811 1.78 -21.11 -10.14
N GLY A 812 2.36 -22.32 -10.19
CA GLY A 812 3.40 -22.67 -11.16
C GLY A 812 4.26 -23.86 -10.76
N SER A 813 5.39 -24.02 -11.43
CA SER A 813 6.43 -25.00 -11.11
C SER A 813 7.83 -24.47 -11.42
N ILE A 814 8.81 -25.01 -10.71
CA ILE A 814 10.25 -24.84 -10.93
C ILE A 814 10.80 -26.26 -11.09
N LEU A 815 11.51 -26.55 -12.17
CA LEU A 815 12.14 -27.84 -12.45
C LEU A 815 13.62 -27.61 -12.73
N SER A 816 14.49 -28.19 -11.91
CA SER A 816 15.94 -28.09 -12.03
C SER A 816 16.56 -29.47 -12.26
N SER A 817 17.54 -29.53 -13.16
CA SER A 817 18.30 -30.73 -13.56
C SER A 817 19.78 -30.42 -13.71
#